data_AF-A0A067QAA3-F1
#
_entry.id   AF-A0A067QAA3-F1
#
_cell.length_a   1.000
_cell.length_b   1.000
_cell.length_c   1.000
_cell.angle_alpha   90.00
_cell.angle_beta   90.00
_cell.angle_gamma   90.00
#
_symmetry.space_group_name_H-M   'P 1'
#
loop_
_entity.id
_entity.type
_entity.pdbx_description
1 polymer ?
#
loop_
_entity_poly.entity_id
_entity_poly.type
_entity_poly.pdbx_seq_one_letter_code
_entity_poly.pdbx_strand_id
1 'polypeptide(L)'
;MSAEYVDATLNQARETITRLQSTIPDSATLLSLLAPHLASLNLLPPAYHQYNSSPLPKHAFNLHKHLPPLQRALLEHVLPTWEAELKEQGYLPLVEQYFCPDTILSGKVEAGEVAVCAYESLLSSKFGLGGFGIGILERLIKVYPVDRLFVVFRGQKGRVRGRGAISWEDCVKSLCAVPSKVANALGGKGIPDALVQGRYFDDLCVRVEVLVHELSLSRDGSPSQDTISSITFLLSKLITLGIFPPSPPTSPSQASFFTSTLSKIRSSLSSNAYSRIWQNLTASLSSLHLRALLISLFSCLEDVGMSTAGRSRGRVKREAKVVRGVVGDVGGDGGGELWEVLESVVLGREWGVGRARIYVAWVAGAEANHGKVDEDALEIFLMKIVDVWASPQHIKHSLLSQHRYLTTLLLLTLTSFPPKHKTAQNLVLNSSFIKSISLYIGHLDKDVRKCGMVVAEIVATRAGRELNFGEKVKEGWEEGVRALIVARDVDAEILDDEDDAQDVAEEANHAHPNEPETSIPSPETSQTSNPEVAYDSDDSLTAYPPSSSSSRSPSPTPSFLAELEKDPTLNIGRRKIPRPVYLAQLGRMLREGGGGGGGVGGAWMGEGEGERGGGGDGGGEEEAGRMEVALGCAEELIRRKRDFGSELDENAVNLVYGLVGLQDTFELDGFDVKRQRALNALVVCCPRKAAPTVIQEFFKNQYSTDQRFVMLNALALGARELASLSIPPTSSYSAALQPIPNTKPLFPSKRLPPALHNKYLTSSSANNPVRKLVMDISKEAVEKSKESTADKVPQLVRERQLRIRKSTKITELSPTPSSSRSVLQEPQVRETTYTEVAAESFVMPLINHFWLHLRDSLTRESMTSSHSDPLHRYKGTGTGMILNALVLERMLGTLAVLVHAGRNGKEWLGVVAPESLEVAVECGVRRISMVEDEDEGDETEGVEGGGGKGKEAAVLTASLELALVVLDGCLESDGGKSLGLERTALVLGAGEWAGKVFEMLDRGVKVEGGGGELEVRLRRAAAGVVLKVDELTSRWRRSMIDVV
;
A
#
# COMPACT_ATOMS: atom_id res chain seq x y z
N MET A 1 -31.47 -62.82 5.27
CA MET A 1 -32.01 -61.97 6.35
C MET A 1 -33.04 -61.05 5.73
N SER A 2 -34.28 -61.07 6.23
CA SER A 2 -35.45 -60.47 5.61
C SER A 2 -35.34 -58.94 5.53
N ALA A 3 -35.93 -58.35 4.49
CA ALA A 3 -36.04 -56.90 4.34
C ALA A 3 -36.71 -56.23 5.55
N GLU A 4 -37.62 -56.94 6.23
CA GLU A 4 -38.28 -56.52 7.47
C GLU A 4 -37.31 -56.34 8.64
N TYR A 5 -36.25 -57.15 8.75
CA TYR A 5 -35.26 -57.02 9.83
C TYR A 5 -34.36 -55.80 9.62
N VAL A 6 -34.04 -55.48 8.36
CA VAL A 6 -33.27 -54.28 8.00
C VAL A 6 -34.12 -53.01 8.23
N ASP A 7 -35.41 -53.04 7.88
CA ASP A 7 -36.34 -51.92 8.12
C ASP A 7 -36.58 -51.67 9.62
N ALA A 8 -36.71 -52.72 10.44
CA ALA A 8 -36.83 -52.59 11.90
C ALA A 8 -35.60 -51.90 12.52
N THR A 9 -34.39 -52.24 12.05
CA THR A 9 -33.15 -51.61 12.53
C THR A 9 -32.96 -50.16 12.07
N LEU A 10 -33.38 -49.81 10.84
CA LEU A 10 -33.41 -48.43 10.34
C LEU A 10 -34.41 -47.56 11.11
N ASN A 11 -35.53 -48.15 11.54
CA ASN A 11 -36.52 -47.49 12.38
C ASN A 11 -35.97 -47.21 13.78
N GLN A 12 -35.16 -48.10 14.35
CA GLN A 12 -34.57 -47.93 15.67
C GLN A 12 -33.56 -46.74 15.72
N ALA A 13 -32.71 -46.59 14.70
CA ALA A 13 -31.79 -45.44 14.62
C ALA A 13 -32.53 -44.10 14.43
N ARG A 14 -33.65 -44.10 13.69
CA ARG A 14 -34.52 -42.92 13.54
C ARG A 14 -35.25 -42.60 14.84
N GLU A 15 -35.78 -43.61 15.52
CA GLU A 15 -36.43 -43.46 16.83
C GLU A 15 -35.49 -42.86 17.87
N THR A 16 -34.22 -43.29 17.90
CA THR A 16 -33.22 -42.68 18.79
C THR A 16 -32.99 -41.20 18.49
N ILE A 17 -32.96 -40.81 17.22
CA ILE A 17 -32.83 -39.38 16.84
C ILE A 17 -34.05 -38.60 17.30
N THR A 18 -35.27 -39.13 17.08
CA THR A 18 -36.51 -38.48 17.53
C THR A 18 -36.57 -38.34 19.05
N ARG A 19 -36.09 -39.34 19.80
CA ARG A 19 -36.02 -39.28 21.26
C ARG A 19 -35.00 -38.25 21.76
N LEU A 20 -33.84 -38.12 21.11
CA LEU A 20 -32.84 -37.09 21.44
C LEU A 20 -33.34 -35.66 21.15
N GLN A 21 -34.35 -35.50 20.29
CA GLN A 21 -35.03 -34.24 20.03
C GLN A 21 -36.16 -33.93 21.05
N SER A 22 -36.52 -34.92 21.88
CA SER A 22 -37.54 -34.79 22.93
C SER A 22 -36.90 -34.58 24.31
N THR A 23 -37.69 -34.19 25.31
CA THR A 23 -37.20 -33.98 26.68
C THR A 23 -36.71 -35.29 27.29
N ILE A 24 -35.45 -35.32 27.75
CA ILE A 24 -34.82 -36.49 28.37
C ILE A 24 -34.98 -36.37 29.90
N PRO A 25 -35.34 -37.45 30.61
CA PRO A 25 -35.66 -37.37 32.05
C PRO A 25 -34.43 -37.39 32.98
N ASP A 26 -33.36 -38.11 32.62
CA ASP A 26 -32.18 -38.31 33.48
C ASP A 26 -30.91 -38.65 32.67
N SER A 27 -29.74 -38.44 33.28
CA SER A 27 -28.44 -38.65 32.63
C SER A 27 -28.20 -40.13 32.26
N ALA A 28 -28.70 -41.09 33.04
CA ALA A 28 -28.55 -42.52 32.73
C ALA A 28 -29.36 -42.92 31.47
N THR A 29 -30.56 -42.35 31.29
CA THR A 29 -31.34 -42.51 30.05
C THR A 29 -30.59 -41.94 28.84
N LEU A 30 -29.99 -40.74 28.95
CA LEU A 30 -29.18 -40.16 27.87
C LEU A 30 -28.00 -41.08 27.48
N LEU A 31 -27.25 -41.60 28.47
CA LEU A 31 -26.13 -42.50 28.22
C LEU A 31 -26.56 -43.82 27.57
N SER A 32 -27.71 -44.36 27.99
CA SER A 32 -28.28 -45.58 27.40
C SER A 32 -28.75 -45.40 25.96
N LEU A 33 -29.12 -44.17 25.58
CA LEU A 33 -29.49 -43.82 24.20
C LEU A 33 -28.27 -43.65 23.29
N LEU A 34 -27.09 -43.34 23.83
CA LEU A 34 -25.88 -43.08 23.05
C LEU A 34 -24.95 -44.31 22.96
N ALA A 35 -24.69 -45.00 24.08
CA ALA A 35 -23.73 -46.11 24.11
C ALA A 35 -23.94 -47.21 23.04
N PRO A 36 -25.18 -47.61 22.68
CA PRO A 36 -25.41 -48.64 21.66
C PRO A 36 -24.89 -48.29 20.25
N HIS A 37 -24.97 -47.03 19.81
CA HIS A 37 -24.52 -46.65 18.47
C HIS A 37 -23.01 -46.68 18.35
N LEU A 38 -22.29 -46.13 19.33
CA LEU A 38 -20.82 -46.21 19.36
C LEU A 38 -20.33 -47.66 19.54
N ALA A 39 -21.07 -48.50 20.27
CA ALA A 39 -20.75 -49.92 20.40
C ALA A 39 -20.86 -50.64 19.05
N SER A 40 -21.88 -50.33 18.24
CA SER A 40 -22.05 -50.90 16.90
C SER A 40 -20.91 -50.54 15.94
N LEU A 41 -20.29 -49.37 16.13
CA LEU A 41 -19.12 -48.89 15.37
C LEU A 41 -17.78 -49.36 15.96
N ASN A 42 -17.78 -50.09 17.07
CA ASN A 42 -16.59 -50.43 17.87
C ASN A 42 -15.79 -49.19 18.32
N LEU A 43 -16.49 -48.07 18.57
CA LEU A 43 -15.92 -46.80 19.04
C LEU A 43 -16.32 -46.47 20.48
N LEU A 44 -17.06 -47.34 21.17
CA LEU A 44 -17.43 -47.14 22.56
C LEU A 44 -16.21 -47.30 23.49
N PRO A 45 -15.86 -46.29 24.31
CA PRO A 45 -14.80 -46.43 25.30
C PRO A 45 -15.14 -47.48 26.38
N PRO A 46 -14.14 -48.20 26.93
CA PRO A 46 -14.37 -49.30 27.87
C PRO A 46 -15.20 -48.91 29.11
N ALA A 47 -15.02 -47.68 29.60
CA ALA A 47 -15.70 -47.14 30.78
C ALA A 47 -17.23 -47.06 30.62
N TYR A 48 -17.75 -47.05 29.39
CA TYR A 48 -19.17 -46.84 29.11
C TYR A 48 -19.91 -48.10 28.67
N HIS A 49 -19.25 -49.27 28.68
CA HIS A 49 -19.89 -50.55 28.32
C HIS A 49 -21.11 -50.90 29.19
N GLN A 50 -21.13 -50.47 30.45
CA GLN A 50 -22.24 -50.70 31.37
C GLN A 50 -23.56 -50.05 30.92
N TYR A 51 -23.50 -49.01 30.08
CA TYR A 51 -24.68 -48.30 29.57
C TYR A 51 -25.21 -48.86 28.24
N ASN A 52 -24.57 -49.88 27.67
CA ASN A 52 -25.05 -50.55 26.46
C ASN A 52 -26.11 -51.60 26.79
N SER A 53 -27.26 -51.16 27.31
CA SER A 53 -28.36 -52.03 27.77
C SER A 53 -29.12 -52.70 26.62
N SER A 54 -29.12 -52.11 25.42
CA SER A 54 -29.75 -52.66 24.21
C SER A 54 -28.79 -52.63 23.00
N PRO A 55 -27.92 -53.64 22.82
CA PRO A 55 -26.93 -53.63 21.76
C PRO A 55 -27.56 -53.68 20.37
N LEU A 56 -27.15 -52.76 19.50
CA LEU A 56 -27.56 -52.73 18.09
C LEU A 56 -26.83 -53.82 17.28
N PRO A 57 -27.50 -54.49 16.33
CA PRO A 57 -26.83 -55.40 15.38
C PRO A 57 -25.73 -54.68 14.58
N LYS A 58 -24.63 -55.37 14.26
CA LYS A 58 -23.45 -54.79 13.56
C LYS A 58 -23.74 -54.12 12.20
N HIS A 59 -24.90 -54.37 11.59
CA HIS A 59 -25.32 -53.79 10.31
C HIS A 59 -26.52 -52.84 10.41
N ALA A 60 -27.00 -52.57 11.63
CA ALA A 60 -28.17 -51.73 11.89
C ALA A 60 -27.87 -50.23 11.69
N PHE A 61 -26.63 -49.80 11.95
CA PHE A 61 -26.23 -48.40 11.92
C PHE A 61 -25.44 -48.08 10.65
N ASN A 62 -26.05 -47.36 9.71
CA ASN A 62 -25.36 -46.79 8.55
C ASN A 62 -24.74 -45.43 8.93
N LEU A 63 -23.41 -45.38 8.96
CA LEU A 63 -22.65 -44.21 9.41
C LEU A 63 -23.00 -42.95 8.62
N HIS A 64 -22.91 -42.98 7.28
CA HIS A 64 -23.16 -41.78 6.46
C HIS A 64 -24.61 -41.28 6.51
N LYS A 65 -25.59 -42.18 6.69
CA LYS A 65 -27.01 -41.82 6.70
C LYS A 65 -27.50 -41.34 8.08
N HIS A 66 -27.01 -41.96 9.15
CA HIS A 66 -27.54 -41.74 10.50
C HIS A 66 -26.66 -40.85 11.37
N LEU A 67 -25.36 -40.79 11.13
CA LEU A 67 -24.44 -40.00 11.95
C LEU A 67 -24.63 -38.48 11.79
N PRO A 68 -24.77 -37.89 10.60
CA PRO A 68 -24.94 -36.43 10.49
C PRO A 68 -26.23 -35.91 11.16
N PRO A 69 -27.41 -36.55 11.01
CA PRO A 69 -28.61 -36.18 11.78
C PRO A 69 -28.42 -36.34 13.29
N LEU A 70 -27.68 -37.37 13.73
CA LEU A 70 -27.40 -37.62 15.15
C LEU A 70 -26.48 -36.55 15.74
N GLN A 71 -25.38 -36.21 15.05
CA GLN A 71 -24.48 -35.12 15.42
C GLN A 71 -25.25 -33.79 15.50
N ARG A 72 -26.14 -33.51 14.56
CA ARG A 72 -27.00 -32.32 14.59
C ARG A 72 -27.93 -32.31 15.81
N ALA A 73 -28.60 -33.43 16.10
CA ALA A 73 -29.47 -33.54 17.26
C ALA A 73 -28.70 -33.32 18.58
N LEU A 74 -27.47 -33.84 18.67
CA LEU A 74 -26.59 -33.61 19.81
C LEU A 74 -26.23 -32.13 19.98
N LEU A 75 -25.90 -31.42 18.89
CA LEU A 75 -25.59 -29.99 18.92
C LEU A 75 -26.79 -29.11 19.25
N GLU A 76 -27.98 -29.44 18.73
CA GLU A 76 -29.15 -28.55 18.78
C GLU A 76 -30.06 -28.79 19.99
N HIS A 77 -30.12 -30.02 20.50
CA HIS A 77 -31.08 -30.41 21.54
C HIS A 77 -30.43 -30.94 22.83
N VAL A 78 -29.29 -31.63 22.73
CA VAL A 78 -28.65 -32.24 23.90
C VAL A 78 -27.68 -31.28 24.58
N LEU A 79 -26.65 -30.80 23.88
CA LEU A 79 -25.61 -29.95 24.48
C LEU A 79 -26.14 -28.66 25.12
N PRO A 80 -27.10 -27.92 24.53
CA PRO A 80 -27.62 -26.70 25.16
C PRO A 80 -28.24 -26.92 26.55
N THR A 81 -28.69 -28.15 26.84
CA THR A 81 -29.37 -28.50 28.08
C THR A 81 -28.48 -29.29 29.04
N TRP A 82 -27.65 -30.20 28.51
CA TRP A 82 -26.94 -31.22 29.30
C TRP A 82 -25.43 -30.99 29.43
N GLU A 83 -24.82 -30.01 28.74
CA GLU A 83 -23.36 -29.82 28.73
C GLU A 83 -22.76 -29.65 30.14
N ALA A 84 -23.37 -28.83 30.99
CA ALA A 84 -22.89 -28.57 32.34
C ALA A 84 -22.93 -29.83 33.22
N GLU A 85 -24.03 -30.58 33.18
CA GLU A 85 -24.22 -31.80 33.97
C GLU A 85 -23.30 -32.95 33.49
N LEU A 86 -23.14 -33.09 32.16
CA LEU A 86 -22.23 -34.07 31.58
C LEU A 86 -20.77 -33.78 31.92
N LYS A 87 -20.40 -32.51 32.03
CA LYS A 87 -19.04 -32.08 32.41
C LYS A 87 -18.78 -32.34 33.90
N GLU A 88 -19.73 -32.03 34.77
CA GLU A 88 -19.62 -32.27 36.22
C GLU A 88 -19.53 -33.76 36.56
N GLN A 89 -20.31 -34.60 35.87
CA GLN A 89 -20.32 -36.04 36.09
C GLN A 89 -19.24 -36.81 35.31
N GLY A 90 -18.42 -36.15 34.49
CA GLY A 90 -17.34 -36.78 33.72
C GLY A 90 -17.79 -37.64 32.52
N TYR A 91 -19.02 -37.43 32.03
CA TYR A 91 -19.60 -38.17 30.91
C TYR A 91 -19.47 -37.47 29.55
N LEU A 92 -19.00 -36.22 29.53
CA LEU A 92 -18.76 -35.45 28.30
C LEU A 92 -17.93 -36.21 27.23
N PRO A 93 -16.86 -36.96 27.57
CA PRO A 93 -16.07 -37.69 26.57
C PRO A 93 -16.88 -38.67 25.71
N LEU A 94 -17.98 -39.24 26.23
CA LEU A 94 -18.85 -40.11 25.43
C LEU A 94 -19.52 -39.34 24.28
N VAL A 95 -19.91 -38.08 24.51
CA VAL A 95 -20.48 -37.21 23.49
C VAL A 95 -19.40 -36.74 22.52
N GLU A 96 -18.20 -36.42 23.02
CA GLU A 96 -17.06 -36.03 22.17
C GLU A 96 -16.69 -37.10 21.13
N GLN A 97 -16.84 -38.39 21.47
CA GLN A 97 -16.58 -39.52 20.57
C GLN A 97 -17.46 -39.52 19.30
N TYR A 98 -18.63 -38.86 19.33
CA TYR A 98 -19.45 -38.69 18.13
C TYR A 98 -18.92 -37.62 17.17
N PHE A 99 -17.94 -36.82 17.59
CA PHE A 99 -17.36 -35.76 16.79
C PHE A 99 -15.86 -35.97 16.54
N CYS A 100 -15.08 -36.19 17.61
CA CYS A 100 -13.64 -36.45 17.54
C CYS A 100 -13.31 -37.72 18.33
N PRO A 101 -13.25 -38.89 17.68
CA PRO A 101 -12.90 -40.11 18.38
C PRO A 101 -11.49 -40.07 18.97
N ASP A 102 -11.28 -40.78 20.09
CA ASP A 102 -10.00 -40.73 20.82
C ASP A 102 -8.82 -41.33 20.02
N THR A 103 -7.60 -40.91 20.36
CA THR A 103 -6.35 -41.32 19.70
C THR A 103 -6.14 -42.83 19.68
N ILE A 104 -6.59 -43.55 20.71
CA ILE A 104 -6.50 -45.03 20.81
C ILE A 104 -7.33 -45.70 19.70
N LEU A 105 -8.43 -45.07 19.30
CA LEU A 105 -9.35 -45.57 18.27
C LEU A 105 -9.08 -44.94 16.89
N SER A 106 -8.20 -43.94 16.82
CA SER A 106 -7.91 -43.18 15.59
C SER A 106 -7.32 -43.98 14.43
N GLY A 107 -6.80 -45.18 14.69
CA GLY A 107 -6.33 -46.11 13.65
C GLY A 107 -7.43 -46.90 12.94
N LYS A 108 -8.69 -46.83 13.41
CA LYS A 108 -9.84 -47.47 12.76
C LYS A 108 -10.40 -46.60 11.64
N VAL A 109 -10.81 -47.23 10.53
CA VAL A 109 -11.39 -46.52 9.39
C VAL A 109 -12.66 -45.78 9.81
N GLU A 110 -13.51 -46.45 10.60
CA GLU A 110 -14.79 -45.94 11.10
C GLU A 110 -14.61 -44.65 11.93
N ALA A 111 -13.51 -44.52 12.68
CA ALA A 111 -13.21 -43.33 13.46
C ALA A 111 -12.91 -42.11 12.57
N GLY A 112 -12.22 -42.35 11.45
CA GLY A 112 -11.98 -41.32 10.44
C GLY A 112 -13.27 -40.86 9.75
N GLU A 113 -14.20 -41.78 9.47
CA GLU A 113 -15.49 -41.43 8.87
C GLU A 113 -16.34 -40.56 9.81
N VAL A 114 -16.30 -40.83 11.12
CA VAL A 114 -16.93 -39.97 12.13
C VAL A 114 -16.37 -38.55 12.10
N ALA A 115 -15.04 -38.43 12.04
CA ALA A 115 -14.36 -37.13 11.99
C ALA A 115 -14.72 -36.33 10.73
N VAL A 116 -14.81 -36.98 9.55
CA VAL A 116 -15.25 -36.33 8.30
C VAL A 116 -16.66 -35.74 8.45
N CYS A 117 -17.62 -36.53 8.97
CA CYS A 117 -18.98 -36.04 9.22
C CYS A 117 -19.01 -34.91 10.26
N ALA A 118 -18.13 -34.97 11.26
CA ALA A 118 -18.06 -33.96 12.32
C ALA A 118 -17.66 -32.58 11.79
N TYR A 119 -16.67 -32.51 10.89
CA TYR A 119 -16.29 -31.24 10.25
C TYR A 119 -17.47 -30.58 9.54
N GLU A 120 -18.29 -31.33 8.80
CA GLU A 120 -19.46 -30.78 8.12
C GLU A 120 -20.56 -30.37 9.10
N SER A 121 -20.89 -31.24 10.06
CA SER A 121 -21.96 -31.01 11.05
C SER A 121 -21.68 -29.80 11.94
N LEU A 122 -20.45 -29.65 12.43
CA LEU A 122 -20.04 -28.52 13.27
C LEU A 122 -20.10 -27.19 12.50
N LEU A 123 -19.68 -27.19 11.23
CA LEU A 123 -19.66 -25.98 10.41
C LEU A 123 -21.03 -25.61 9.82
N SER A 124 -22.00 -26.52 9.81
CA SER A 124 -23.32 -26.32 9.19
C SER A 124 -24.42 -26.04 10.20
N SER A 125 -24.29 -26.50 11.45
CA SER A 125 -25.27 -26.22 12.51
C SER A 125 -25.06 -24.82 13.11
N LYS A 126 -26.16 -24.10 13.37
CA LYS A 126 -26.12 -22.78 14.04
C LYS A 126 -25.50 -22.84 15.45
N PHE A 127 -25.61 -23.99 16.10
CA PHE A 127 -25.10 -24.24 17.46
C PHE A 127 -23.75 -24.96 17.44
N GLY A 128 -23.26 -25.37 16.27
CA GLY A 128 -22.02 -26.13 16.10
C GLY A 128 -20.74 -25.32 16.34
N LEU A 129 -20.82 -23.99 16.38
CA LEU A 129 -19.68 -23.08 16.63
C LEU A 129 -19.75 -22.39 18.00
N GLY A 130 -20.43 -22.99 18.97
CA GLY A 130 -20.33 -22.62 20.38
C GLY A 130 -19.01 -23.08 21.03
N GLY A 131 -18.85 -22.83 22.35
CA GLY A 131 -17.63 -23.18 23.10
C GLY A 131 -17.20 -24.65 22.96
N PHE A 132 -18.15 -25.59 23.09
CA PHE A 132 -17.90 -27.01 22.85
C PHE A 132 -17.38 -27.31 21.44
N GLY A 133 -18.08 -26.81 20.42
CA GLY A 133 -17.76 -27.11 19.02
C GLY A 133 -16.40 -26.56 18.58
N ILE A 134 -16.02 -25.38 19.06
CA ILE A 134 -14.68 -24.80 18.83
C ILE A 134 -13.58 -25.65 19.48
N GLY A 135 -13.80 -26.13 20.72
CA GLY A 135 -12.86 -27.04 21.38
C GLY A 135 -12.71 -28.38 20.65
N ILE A 136 -13.80 -28.91 20.09
CA ILE A 136 -13.75 -30.12 19.25
C ILE A 136 -13.02 -29.87 17.94
N LEU A 137 -13.23 -28.73 17.27
CA LEU A 137 -12.49 -28.38 16.05
C LEU A 137 -10.98 -28.30 16.30
N GLU A 138 -10.56 -27.71 17.44
CA GLU A 138 -9.15 -27.67 17.83
C GLU A 138 -8.55 -29.08 17.99
N ARG A 139 -9.29 -30.00 18.61
CA ARG A 139 -8.88 -31.40 18.73
C ARG A 139 -8.84 -32.12 17.38
N LEU A 140 -9.86 -31.92 16.54
CA LEU A 140 -9.98 -32.58 15.24
C LEU A 140 -8.78 -32.28 14.34
N ILE A 141 -8.30 -31.03 14.29
CA ILE A 141 -7.16 -30.64 13.44
C ILE A 141 -5.86 -31.33 13.88
N LYS A 142 -5.71 -31.58 15.18
CA LYS A 142 -4.52 -32.26 15.73
C LYS A 142 -4.58 -33.77 15.52
N VAL A 143 -5.74 -34.40 15.72
CA VAL A 143 -5.90 -35.87 15.72
C VAL A 143 -6.23 -36.44 14.33
N TYR A 144 -7.02 -35.70 13.53
CA TYR A 144 -7.47 -36.05 12.19
C TYR A 144 -7.13 -34.95 11.17
N PRO A 145 -5.84 -34.65 10.95
CA PRO A 145 -5.40 -33.74 9.91
C PRO A 145 -5.66 -34.30 8.49
N VAL A 146 -5.48 -33.44 7.48
CA VAL A 146 -5.82 -33.71 6.07
C VAL A 146 -5.18 -34.98 5.49
N ASP A 147 -3.95 -35.32 5.88
CA ASP A 147 -3.25 -36.53 5.46
C ASP A 147 -3.94 -37.80 5.98
N ARG A 148 -4.35 -37.83 7.25
CA ARG A 148 -5.09 -38.97 7.82
C ARG A 148 -6.49 -39.08 7.21
N LEU A 149 -7.18 -37.96 7.03
CA LEU A 149 -8.49 -37.94 6.38
C LEU A 149 -8.40 -38.50 4.95
N PHE A 150 -7.33 -38.14 4.22
CA PHE A 150 -7.11 -38.67 2.87
C PHE A 150 -6.96 -40.20 2.84
N VAL A 151 -6.27 -40.79 3.83
CA VAL A 151 -6.15 -42.26 3.96
C VAL A 151 -7.52 -42.90 4.14
N VAL A 152 -8.41 -42.31 4.93
CA VAL A 152 -9.79 -42.79 5.14
C VAL A 152 -10.55 -42.81 3.81
N PHE A 153 -10.48 -41.72 3.03
CA PHE A 153 -11.14 -41.65 1.73
C PHE A 153 -10.60 -42.65 0.70
N ARG A 154 -9.27 -42.93 0.71
CA ARG A 154 -8.71 -44.00 -0.13
C ARG A 154 -9.23 -45.37 0.28
N GLY A 155 -9.37 -45.64 1.58
CA GLY A 155 -9.91 -46.90 2.12
C GLY A 155 -11.39 -47.15 1.78
N GLN A 156 -12.18 -46.09 1.56
CA GLN A 156 -13.61 -46.18 1.25
C GLN A 156 -13.93 -46.60 -0.18
N LYS A 157 -13.00 -46.42 -1.13
CA LYS A 157 -13.22 -46.69 -2.57
C LYS A 157 -13.64 -48.12 -2.90
N GLY A 158 -13.48 -49.07 -1.96
CA GLY A 158 -13.95 -50.46 -2.09
C GLY A 158 -15.25 -50.80 -1.35
N ARG A 159 -15.82 -49.93 -0.51
CA ARG A 159 -16.91 -50.29 0.42
C ARG A 159 -18.25 -49.59 0.17
N VAL A 160 -18.30 -48.39 -0.44
CA VAL A 160 -19.56 -47.61 -0.48
C VAL A 160 -19.71 -46.79 -1.79
N ARG A 161 -20.70 -47.13 -2.63
CA ARG A 161 -21.26 -46.30 -3.71
C ARG A 161 -22.72 -45.94 -3.38
N GLY A 162 -22.94 -45.29 -2.24
CA GLY A 162 -24.27 -44.86 -1.77
C GLY A 162 -24.53 -43.38 -2.02
N ARG A 163 -25.77 -43.01 -2.38
CA ARG A 163 -26.25 -41.61 -2.30
C ARG A 163 -26.17 -41.15 -0.82
N GLY A 164 -25.24 -40.24 -0.51
CA GLY A 164 -25.09 -39.63 0.83
C GLY A 164 -23.71 -39.76 1.49
N ALA A 165 -22.72 -40.37 0.84
CA ALA A 165 -21.33 -40.30 1.32
C ALA A 165 -20.72 -38.93 1.02
N ILE A 166 -20.06 -38.32 2.01
CA ILE A 166 -19.34 -37.04 1.86
C ILE A 166 -18.23 -37.24 0.83
N SER A 167 -18.15 -36.36 -0.17
CA SER A 167 -17.08 -36.44 -1.16
C SER A 167 -15.76 -35.89 -0.60
N TRP A 168 -14.63 -36.31 -1.16
CA TRP A 168 -13.33 -35.69 -0.84
C TRP A 168 -13.38 -34.16 -1.03
N GLU A 169 -14.06 -33.70 -2.08
CA GLU A 169 -14.19 -32.27 -2.37
C GLU A 169 -14.94 -31.51 -1.27
N ASP A 170 -16.00 -32.10 -0.71
CA ASP A 170 -16.79 -31.49 0.36
C ASP A 170 -16.03 -31.49 1.68
N CYS A 171 -15.20 -32.52 1.93
CA CYS A 171 -14.27 -32.52 3.05
C CYS A 171 -13.23 -31.40 2.92
N VAL A 172 -12.60 -31.25 1.75
CA VAL A 172 -11.64 -30.17 1.48
C VAL A 172 -12.29 -28.79 1.63
N LYS A 173 -13.52 -28.60 1.13
CA LYS A 173 -14.28 -27.35 1.32
C LYS A 173 -14.54 -27.08 2.81
N SER A 174 -14.89 -28.11 3.58
CA SER A 174 -15.15 -27.99 5.01
C SER A 174 -13.89 -27.59 5.78
N LEU A 175 -12.76 -28.28 5.55
CA LEU A 175 -11.46 -27.95 6.15
C LEU A 175 -11.07 -26.49 5.84
N CYS A 176 -11.12 -26.10 4.58
CA CYS A 176 -10.77 -24.74 4.16
C CYS A 176 -11.71 -23.65 4.73
N ALA A 177 -12.93 -24.00 5.13
CA ALA A 177 -13.90 -23.06 5.69
C ALA A 177 -13.79 -22.89 7.22
N VAL A 178 -13.01 -23.72 7.91
CA VAL A 178 -12.92 -23.70 9.38
C VAL A 178 -12.50 -22.32 9.91
N PRO A 179 -11.39 -21.69 9.46
CA PRO A 179 -10.93 -20.45 10.07
C PRO A 179 -11.90 -19.28 9.88
N SER A 180 -12.46 -19.15 8.68
CA SER A 180 -13.40 -18.07 8.36
C SER A 180 -14.72 -18.24 9.12
N LYS A 181 -15.24 -19.47 9.24
CA LYS A 181 -16.46 -19.74 9.99
C LYS A 181 -16.28 -19.52 11.50
N VAL A 182 -15.15 -19.95 12.07
CA VAL A 182 -14.83 -19.72 13.49
C VAL A 182 -14.64 -18.23 13.77
N ALA A 183 -13.91 -17.52 12.92
CA ALA A 183 -13.72 -16.07 13.06
C ALA A 183 -15.05 -15.31 13.00
N ASN A 184 -15.96 -15.70 12.10
CA ASN A 184 -17.29 -15.11 11.99
C ASN A 184 -18.17 -15.41 13.21
N ALA A 185 -18.11 -16.63 13.74
CA ALA A 185 -18.89 -17.02 14.93
C ALA A 185 -18.45 -16.28 16.20
N LEU A 186 -17.15 -16.01 16.35
CA LEU A 186 -16.57 -15.31 17.50
C LEU A 186 -16.45 -13.79 17.31
N GLY A 187 -16.88 -13.24 16.17
CA GLY A 187 -16.74 -11.82 15.86
C GLY A 187 -15.28 -11.33 15.84
N GLY A 188 -14.33 -12.21 15.53
CA GLY A 188 -12.90 -11.91 15.46
C GLY A 188 -12.15 -11.78 16.80
N LYS A 189 -12.78 -12.09 17.95
CA LYS A 189 -12.17 -12.00 19.28
C LYS A 189 -12.11 -13.36 19.96
N GLY A 190 -11.03 -13.66 20.70
CA GLY A 190 -10.93 -14.90 21.49
C GLY A 190 -10.84 -16.19 20.67
N ILE A 191 -10.33 -16.12 19.43
CA ILE A 191 -10.10 -17.31 18.58
C ILE A 191 -8.92 -18.10 19.15
N PRO A 192 -9.05 -19.43 19.37
CA PRO A 192 -7.92 -20.27 19.78
C PRO A 192 -6.76 -20.20 18.79
N ASP A 193 -5.53 -20.21 19.31
CA ASP A 193 -4.28 -20.06 18.54
C ASP A 193 -4.17 -21.00 17.33
N ALA A 194 -4.62 -22.25 17.46
CA ALA A 194 -4.58 -23.26 16.39
C ALA A 194 -5.63 -23.02 15.27
N LEU A 195 -6.65 -22.20 15.54
CA LEU A 195 -7.74 -21.88 14.61
C LEU A 195 -7.58 -20.49 13.99
N VAL A 196 -6.57 -19.72 14.42
CA VAL A 196 -6.19 -18.46 13.78
C VAL A 196 -5.79 -18.73 12.33
N GLN A 197 -6.35 -17.96 11.40
CA GLN A 197 -6.24 -18.19 9.96
C GLN A 197 -4.80 -18.49 9.48
N GLY A 198 -3.81 -17.66 9.85
CA GLY A 198 -2.42 -17.88 9.47
C GLY A 198 -1.88 -19.23 9.92
N ARG A 199 -1.86 -19.47 11.25
CA ARG A 199 -1.36 -20.71 11.86
C ARG A 199 -2.10 -21.96 11.36
N TYR A 200 -3.43 -21.89 11.26
CA TYR A 200 -4.24 -23.00 10.75
C TYR A 200 -3.80 -23.43 9.35
N PHE A 201 -3.63 -22.45 8.44
CA PHE A 201 -3.25 -22.77 7.07
C PHE A 201 -1.78 -23.17 6.95
N ASP A 202 -0.88 -22.64 7.78
CA ASP A 202 0.51 -23.10 7.84
C ASP A 202 0.60 -24.57 8.27
N ASP A 203 -0.13 -24.94 9.33
CA ASP A 203 -0.25 -26.34 9.78
C ASP A 203 -0.87 -27.22 8.70
N LEU A 204 -1.94 -26.75 8.05
CA LEU A 204 -2.56 -27.47 6.94
C LEU A 204 -1.57 -27.72 5.80
N CYS A 205 -0.78 -26.71 5.40
CA CYS A 205 0.24 -26.84 4.36
C CYS A 205 1.30 -27.88 4.75
N VAL A 206 1.76 -27.85 6.00
CA VAL A 206 2.69 -28.85 6.52
C VAL A 206 2.11 -30.26 6.44
N ARG A 207 0.83 -30.44 6.77
CA ARG A 207 0.17 -31.75 6.66
C ARG A 207 -0.05 -32.19 5.21
N VAL A 208 -0.31 -31.27 4.28
CA VAL A 208 -0.33 -31.58 2.84
C VAL A 208 1.03 -32.06 2.35
N GLU A 209 2.12 -31.44 2.81
CA GLU A 209 3.47 -31.89 2.47
C GLU A 209 3.79 -33.27 3.06
N VAL A 210 3.39 -33.54 4.32
CA VAL A 210 3.49 -34.88 4.91
C VAL A 210 2.73 -35.92 4.08
N LEU A 211 1.53 -35.59 3.60
CA LEU A 211 0.77 -36.48 2.72
C LEU A 211 1.55 -36.81 1.43
N VAL A 212 2.15 -35.82 0.78
CA VAL A 212 2.95 -36.03 -0.44
C VAL A 212 4.17 -36.90 -0.15
N HIS A 213 4.85 -36.66 0.97
CA HIS A 213 5.97 -37.45 1.43
C HIS A 213 5.58 -38.91 1.70
N GLU A 214 4.50 -39.16 2.46
CA GLU A 214 4.01 -40.51 2.76
C GLU A 214 3.61 -41.30 1.50
N LEU A 215 3.02 -40.63 0.51
CA LEU A 215 2.71 -41.25 -0.78
C LEU A 215 3.97 -41.69 -1.51
N SER A 216 5.07 -40.95 -1.38
CA SER A 216 6.36 -41.31 -1.98
C SER A 216 7.00 -42.56 -1.34
N LEU A 217 6.67 -42.86 -0.09
CA LEU A 217 7.16 -44.03 0.66
C LEU A 217 6.31 -45.29 0.42
N SER A 218 5.15 -45.14 -0.21
CA SER A 218 4.23 -46.27 -0.42
C SER A 218 4.83 -47.32 -1.37
N ARG A 219 4.73 -48.60 -0.97
CA ARG A 219 5.28 -49.75 -1.74
C ARG A 219 4.50 -50.04 -3.03
N ASP A 220 3.32 -49.45 -3.19
CA ASP A 220 2.38 -49.67 -4.30
C ASP A 220 2.72 -48.80 -5.53
N GLY A 221 3.95 -48.86 -6.05
CA GLY A 221 4.32 -48.20 -7.31
C GLY A 221 3.99 -46.69 -7.40
N SER A 222 3.90 -46.14 -8.62
CA SER A 222 3.48 -44.75 -8.83
C SER A 222 2.02 -44.54 -8.37
N PRO A 223 1.68 -43.42 -7.70
CA PRO A 223 0.31 -43.18 -7.25
C PRO A 223 -0.69 -43.22 -8.41
N SER A 224 -1.89 -43.75 -8.15
CA SER A 224 -2.95 -43.79 -9.15
C SER A 224 -3.35 -42.39 -9.61
N GLN A 225 -3.80 -42.25 -10.87
CA GLN A 225 -4.26 -40.98 -11.43
C GLN A 225 -5.35 -40.31 -10.57
N ASP A 226 -6.27 -41.11 -10.00
CA ASP A 226 -7.26 -40.60 -9.06
C ASP A 226 -6.67 -39.98 -7.78
N THR A 227 -5.54 -40.52 -7.30
CA THR A 227 -4.85 -40.01 -6.10
C THR A 227 -4.27 -38.63 -6.43
N ILE A 228 -3.62 -38.52 -7.59
CA ILE A 228 -3.07 -37.25 -8.10
C ILE A 228 -4.20 -36.22 -8.28
N SER A 229 -5.30 -36.55 -8.96
CA SER A 229 -6.40 -35.61 -9.18
C SER A 229 -7.03 -35.10 -7.88
N SER A 230 -7.14 -35.96 -6.86
CA SER A 230 -7.67 -35.58 -5.54
C SER A 230 -6.77 -34.57 -4.81
N ILE A 231 -5.44 -34.73 -4.89
CA ILE A 231 -4.48 -33.81 -4.29
C ILE A 231 -4.38 -32.53 -5.13
N THR A 232 -4.42 -32.63 -6.46
CA THR A 232 -4.48 -31.48 -7.36
C THR A 232 -5.71 -30.61 -7.08
N PHE A 233 -6.86 -31.21 -6.76
CA PHE A 233 -8.05 -30.46 -6.32
C PHE A 233 -7.79 -29.69 -5.01
N LEU A 234 -7.15 -30.34 -4.03
CA LEU A 234 -6.78 -29.69 -2.77
C LEU A 234 -5.81 -28.53 -3.00
N LEU A 235 -4.74 -28.72 -3.78
CA LEU A 235 -3.80 -27.66 -4.14
C LEU A 235 -4.49 -26.51 -4.88
N SER A 236 -5.36 -26.83 -5.85
CA SER A 236 -6.17 -25.83 -6.58
C SER A 236 -7.05 -25.02 -5.63
N LYS A 237 -7.64 -25.67 -4.62
CA LYS A 237 -8.44 -24.98 -3.61
C LYS A 237 -7.60 -24.04 -2.74
N LEU A 238 -6.42 -24.48 -2.30
CA LEU A 238 -5.48 -23.66 -1.53
C LEU A 238 -4.96 -22.46 -2.35
N ILE A 239 -4.70 -22.66 -3.65
CA ILE A 239 -4.33 -21.58 -4.57
C ILE A 239 -5.46 -20.56 -4.68
N THR A 240 -6.70 -21.01 -4.84
CA THR A 240 -7.89 -20.14 -4.90
C THR A 240 -8.09 -19.32 -3.62
N LEU A 241 -7.63 -19.84 -2.47
CA LEU A 241 -7.70 -19.16 -1.17
C LEU A 241 -6.54 -18.19 -0.91
N GLY A 242 -5.57 -18.10 -1.82
CA GLY A 242 -4.42 -17.20 -1.68
C GLY A 242 -3.28 -17.73 -0.79
N ILE A 243 -3.24 -19.03 -0.53
CA ILE A 243 -2.18 -19.68 0.28
C ILE A 243 -0.83 -19.80 -0.47
N PHE A 244 -0.84 -19.47 -1.76
CA PHE A 244 0.34 -19.33 -2.62
C PHE A 244 0.53 -17.85 -2.97
N PRO A 245 0.96 -17.00 -2.01
CA PRO A 245 1.10 -15.57 -2.25
C PRO A 245 2.24 -15.29 -3.24
N PRO A 246 2.15 -14.19 -4.02
CA PRO A 246 3.15 -13.84 -5.03
C PRO A 246 4.43 -13.21 -4.44
N SER A 247 4.47 -13.00 -3.13
CA SER A 247 5.61 -12.51 -2.36
C SER A 247 5.64 -13.19 -1.00
N PRO A 248 6.80 -13.28 -0.33
CA PRO A 248 6.89 -13.82 1.02
C PRO A 248 5.93 -13.09 1.99
N PRO A 249 5.33 -13.81 2.96
CA PRO A 249 4.40 -13.20 3.90
C PRO A 249 5.11 -12.15 4.76
N THR A 250 4.49 -10.99 4.91
CA THR A 250 5.03 -9.87 5.72
C THR A 250 4.41 -9.79 7.11
N SER A 251 3.34 -10.57 7.33
CA SER A 251 2.60 -10.67 8.58
C SER A 251 2.40 -12.14 8.96
N PRO A 252 2.47 -12.51 10.26
CA PRO A 252 2.13 -13.85 10.74
C PRO A 252 0.69 -14.30 10.42
N SER A 253 -0.19 -13.37 10.03
CA SER A 253 -1.57 -13.68 9.62
C SER A 253 -1.68 -14.17 8.18
N GLN A 254 -0.64 -14.00 7.36
CA GLN A 254 -0.59 -14.45 5.97
C GLN A 254 0.10 -15.81 5.91
N ALA A 255 -0.66 -16.86 5.62
CA ALA A 255 -0.11 -18.19 5.41
C ALA A 255 0.58 -18.30 4.04
N SER A 256 1.63 -19.13 3.97
CA SER A 256 2.34 -19.40 2.72
C SER A 256 2.75 -20.87 2.66
N PHE A 257 2.27 -21.57 1.63
CA PHE A 257 2.58 -22.99 1.44
C PHE A 257 4.08 -23.25 1.47
N PHE A 258 4.85 -22.54 0.62
CA PHE A 258 6.29 -22.80 0.49
C PHE A 258 7.09 -22.28 1.69
N THR A 259 6.71 -21.17 2.33
CA THR A 259 7.43 -20.72 3.53
C THR A 259 7.40 -21.78 4.65
N SER A 260 6.27 -22.48 4.79
CA SER A 260 6.05 -23.49 5.84
C SER A 260 6.56 -24.89 5.47
N THR A 261 6.74 -25.19 4.18
CA THR A 261 7.06 -26.55 3.69
C THR A 261 8.41 -26.69 3.01
N LEU A 262 9.03 -25.61 2.52
CA LEU A 262 10.21 -25.70 1.64
C LEU A 262 11.42 -26.39 2.29
N SER A 263 11.61 -26.26 3.61
CA SER A 263 12.65 -26.98 4.34
C SER A 263 12.45 -28.51 4.28
N LYS A 264 11.21 -28.97 4.44
CA LYS A 264 10.84 -30.40 4.33
C LYS A 264 10.93 -30.90 2.90
N ILE A 265 10.49 -30.08 1.94
CA ILE A 265 10.62 -30.37 0.52
C ILE A 265 12.10 -30.57 0.16
N ARG A 266 12.99 -29.65 0.56
CA ARG A 266 14.45 -29.76 0.34
C ARG A 266 15.01 -31.09 0.86
N SER A 267 14.62 -31.52 2.05
CA SER A 267 15.08 -32.79 2.62
C SER A 267 14.56 -34.04 1.89
N SER A 268 13.35 -33.96 1.33
CA SER A 268 12.66 -35.10 0.69
C SER A 268 13.02 -35.29 -0.79
N LEU A 269 13.56 -34.26 -1.44
CA LEU A 269 13.90 -34.25 -2.87
C LEU A 269 15.04 -35.19 -3.26
N SER A 270 15.73 -35.81 -2.30
CA SER A 270 16.66 -36.91 -2.55
C SER A 270 15.98 -38.16 -3.14
N SER A 271 14.67 -38.31 -2.93
CA SER A 271 13.88 -39.41 -3.47
C SER A 271 13.32 -39.09 -4.86
N ASN A 272 13.73 -39.87 -5.87
CA ASN A 272 13.16 -39.77 -7.22
C ASN A 272 11.64 -40.04 -7.25
N ALA A 273 11.12 -40.88 -6.35
CA ALA A 273 9.69 -41.13 -6.26
C ALA A 273 8.93 -39.88 -5.79
N TYR A 274 9.50 -39.16 -4.82
CA TYR A 274 8.93 -37.92 -4.30
C TYR A 274 8.88 -36.82 -5.37
N SER A 275 9.98 -36.60 -6.10
CA SER A 275 10.02 -35.62 -7.19
C SER A 275 9.01 -35.92 -8.30
N ARG A 276 8.82 -37.21 -8.65
CA ARG A 276 7.80 -37.62 -9.64
C ARG A 276 6.37 -37.26 -9.20
N ILE A 277 6.07 -37.34 -7.90
CA ILE A 277 4.74 -36.97 -7.39
C ILE A 277 4.51 -35.48 -7.59
N TRP A 278 5.47 -34.64 -7.20
CA TRP A 278 5.37 -33.19 -7.40
C TRP A 278 5.27 -32.81 -8.89
N GLN A 279 6.06 -33.44 -9.75
CA GLN A 279 5.99 -33.23 -11.21
C GLN A 279 4.63 -33.63 -11.79
N ASN A 280 4.05 -34.74 -11.33
CA ASN A 280 2.70 -35.14 -11.75
C ASN A 280 1.62 -34.17 -11.24
N LEU A 281 1.78 -33.64 -10.01
CA LEU A 281 0.87 -32.65 -9.44
C LEU A 281 0.94 -31.33 -10.20
N THR A 282 2.14 -30.82 -10.49
CA THR A 282 2.34 -29.58 -11.24
C THR A 282 1.84 -29.69 -12.68
N ALA A 283 2.10 -30.83 -13.35
CA ALA A 283 1.57 -31.10 -14.69
C ALA A 283 0.04 -31.25 -14.73
N SER A 284 -0.60 -31.60 -13.61
CA SER A 284 -2.07 -31.75 -13.54
C SER A 284 -2.80 -30.44 -13.23
N LEU A 285 -2.09 -29.35 -12.89
CA LEU A 285 -2.71 -28.06 -12.59
C LEU A 285 -3.08 -27.30 -13.86
N SER A 286 -4.12 -26.46 -13.78
CA SER A 286 -4.43 -25.51 -14.86
C SER A 286 -3.31 -24.47 -15.02
N SER A 287 -3.17 -23.89 -16.21
CA SER A 287 -2.16 -22.85 -16.49
C SER A 287 -2.20 -21.68 -15.49
N LEU A 288 -3.39 -21.25 -15.07
CA LEU A 288 -3.57 -20.21 -14.06
C LEU A 288 -3.07 -20.64 -12.66
N HIS A 289 -3.41 -21.86 -12.24
CA HIS A 289 -2.97 -22.38 -10.93
C HIS A 289 -1.47 -22.67 -10.93
N LEU A 290 -0.94 -23.22 -12.02
CA LEU A 290 0.50 -23.44 -12.20
C LEU A 290 1.27 -22.12 -12.15
N ARG A 291 0.75 -21.07 -12.81
CA ARG A 291 1.33 -19.71 -12.72
C ARG A 291 1.40 -19.22 -11.27
N ALA A 292 0.31 -19.32 -10.51
CA ALA A 292 0.28 -18.89 -9.11
C ALA A 292 1.26 -19.69 -8.23
N LEU A 293 1.33 -21.01 -8.42
CA LEU A 293 2.27 -21.89 -7.72
C LEU A 293 3.71 -21.51 -8.02
N LEU A 294 4.08 -21.31 -9.30
CA LEU A 294 5.44 -20.95 -9.71
C LEU A 294 5.85 -19.58 -9.18
N ILE A 295 4.98 -18.58 -9.25
CA ILE A 295 5.26 -17.25 -8.69
C ILE A 295 5.54 -17.36 -7.19
N SER A 296 4.73 -18.11 -6.46
CA SER A 296 4.91 -18.30 -5.02
C SER A 296 6.20 -19.05 -4.70
N LEU A 297 6.48 -20.15 -5.41
CA LEU A 297 7.72 -20.92 -5.27
C LEU A 297 8.95 -20.03 -5.48
N PHE A 298 9.03 -19.32 -6.61
CA PHE A 298 10.17 -18.46 -6.96
C PHE A 298 10.37 -17.31 -5.98
N SER A 299 9.29 -16.81 -5.38
CA SER A 299 9.37 -15.77 -4.36
C SER A 299 9.98 -16.26 -3.03
N CYS A 300 9.88 -17.56 -2.74
CA CYS A 300 10.39 -18.18 -1.51
C CYS A 300 11.81 -18.77 -1.64
N LEU A 301 12.38 -18.79 -2.86
CA LEU A 301 13.76 -19.25 -3.07
C LEU A 301 14.77 -18.24 -2.51
N GLU A 302 15.92 -18.75 -2.08
CA GLU A 302 17.01 -17.95 -1.50
C GLU A 302 17.58 -16.94 -2.52
N ASP A 303 17.78 -15.68 -2.11
CA ASP A 303 18.39 -14.65 -2.96
C ASP A 303 19.90 -14.56 -2.75
N VAL A 304 20.66 -15.15 -3.66
CA VAL A 304 22.13 -15.18 -3.59
C VAL A 304 22.76 -13.90 -4.18
N GLY A 305 21.98 -13.03 -4.83
CA GLY A 305 22.48 -11.79 -5.44
C GLY A 305 23.59 -12.01 -6.48
N MET A 306 24.58 -11.10 -6.50
CA MET A 306 25.69 -11.10 -7.47
C MET A 306 26.98 -11.77 -6.97
N SER A 307 26.95 -12.48 -5.83
CA SER A 307 28.14 -13.14 -5.29
C SER A 307 28.66 -14.25 -6.22
N THR A 308 29.95 -14.21 -6.54
CA THR A 308 30.65 -15.19 -7.38
C THR A 308 31.36 -16.30 -6.59
N ALA A 309 31.32 -16.25 -5.25
CA ALA A 309 31.95 -17.24 -4.39
C ALA A 309 31.43 -18.66 -4.68
N GLY A 310 32.31 -19.67 -4.60
CA GLY A 310 31.96 -21.07 -4.88
C GLY A 310 30.75 -21.55 -4.08
N ARG A 311 30.69 -21.20 -2.79
CA ARG A 311 29.58 -21.50 -1.88
C ARG A 311 28.26 -20.87 -2.35
N SER A 312 28.28 -19.60 -2.76
CA SER A 312 27.12 -18.90 -3.32
C SER A 312 26.61 -19.59 -4.59
N ARG A 313 27.51 -20.01 -5.48
CA ARG A 313 27.14 -20.76 -6.70
C ARG A 313 26.55 -22.14 -6.38
N GLY A 314 27.09 -22.81 -5.35
CA GLY A 314 26.54 -24.05 -4.81
C GLY A 314 25.10 -23.90 -4.28
N ARG A 315 24.79 -22.78 -3.59
CA ARG A 315 23.43 -22.45 -3.16
C ARG A 315 22.48 -22.20 -4.33
N VAL A 316 22.91 -21.48 -5.37
CA VAL A 316 22.12 -21.31 -6.61
C VAL A 316 21.78 -22.67 -7.24
N LYS A 317 22.76 -23.57 -7.32
CA LYS A 317 22.57 -24.93 -7.85
C LYS A 317 21.61 -25.76 -6.99
N ARG A 318 21.70 -25.63 -5.66
CA ARG A 318 20.78 -26.25 -4.69
C ARG A 318 19.33 -25.81 -4.94
N GLU A 319 19.08 -24.51 -5.06
CA GLU A 319 17.75 -23.97 -5.33
C GLU A 319 17.23 -24.36 -6.73
N ALA A 320 18.11 -24.41 -7.74
CA ALA A 320 17.75 -24.90 -9.08
C ALA A 320 17.32 -26.39 -9.06
N LYS A 321 17.97 -27.22 -8.23
CA LYS A 321 17.53 -28.62 -8.01
C LYS A 321 16.17 -28.70 -7.33
N VAL A 322 15.86 -27.78 -6.42
CA VAL A 322 14.52 -27.69 -5.81
C VAL A 322 13.45 -27.43 -6.87
N VAL A 323 13.69 -26.44 -7.73
CA VAL A 323 12.75 -26.13 -8.83
C VAL A 323 12.59 -27.32 -9.76
N ARG A 324 13.69 -27.99 -10.17
CA ARG A 324 13.63 -29.19 -11.01
C ARG A 324 12.89 -30.35 -10.35
N GLY A 325 13.09 -30.54 -9.05
CA GLY A 325 12.43 -31.59 -8.28
C GLY A 325 10.92 -31.40 -8.16
N VAL A 326 10.46 -30.15 -8.05
CA VAL A 326 9.03 -29.83 -7.89
C VAL A 326 8.31 -29.68 -9.25
N VAL A 327 8.93 -28.98 -10.19
CA VAL A 327 8.32 -28.59 -11.48
C VAL A 327 8.67 -29.57 -12.60
N GLY A 328 9.87 -30.13 -12.56
CA GLY A 328 10.37 -31.02 -13.61
C GLY A 328 11.35 -30.36 -14.56
N ASP A 329 11.64 -31.08 -15.64
CA ASP A 329 12.48 -30.60 -16.72
C ASP A 329 11.66 -29.83 -17.75
N VAL A 330 12.25 -28.79 -18.34
CA VAL A 330 11.60 -27.93 -19.33
C VAL A 330 11.87 -28.41 -20.77
N GLY A 331 12.91 -29.23 -21.00
CA GLY A 331 13.36 -29.68 -22.33
C GLY A 331 12.60 -30.86 -22.98
N GLY A 332 11.47 -31.33 -22.44
CA GLY A 332 10.77 -32.54 -22.90
C GLY A 332 9.56 -32.32 -23.84
N ASP A 333 9.10 -33.40 -24.50
CA ASP A 333 7.99 -33.45 -25.49
C ASP A 333 6.61 -32.99 -24.95
N GLY A 334 6.48 -32.81 -23.62
CA GLY A 334 5.30 -32.27 -22.94
C GLY A 334 5.47 -30.86 -22.36
N GLY A 335 6.60 -30.19 -22.62
CA GLY A 335 6.97 -28.91 -22.00
C GLY A 335 6.26 -27.67 -22.55
N GLY A 336 5.45 -27.78 -23.61
CA GLY A 336 4.86 -26.62 -24.30
C GLY A 336 4.02 -25.72 -23.38
N GLU A 337 3.09 -26.28 -22.62
CA GLU A 337 2.26 -25.52 -21.68
C GLU A 337 3.09 -24.95 -20.52
N LEU A 338 4.09 -25.72 -20.03
CA LEU A 338 5.01 -25.24 -19.01
C LEU A 338 5.83 -24.06 -19.51
N TRP A 339 6.29 -24.07 -20.77
CA TRP A 339 7.03 -22.98 -21.39
C TRP A 339 6.22 -21.70 -21.51
N GLU A 340 4.93 -21.79 -21.87
CA GLU A 340 4.05 -20.61 -21.94
C GLU A 340 3.87 -19.98 -20.55
N VAL A 341 3.63 -20.81 -19.53
CA VAL A 341 3.50 -20.32 -18.16
C VAL A 341 4.83 -19.76 -17.67
N LEU A 342 5.95 -20.45 -17.92
CA LEU A 342 7.29 -20.04 -17.53
C LEU A 342 7.66 -18.69 -18.16
N GLU A 343 7.43 -18.52 -19.46
CA GLU A 343 7.64 -17.28 -20.19
C GLU A 343 6.87 -16.12 -19.53
N SER A 344 5.59 -16.37 -19.23
CA SER A 344 4.74 -15.37 -18.59
C SER A 344 5.20 -14.98 -17.18
N VAL A 345 5.84 -15.88 -16.44
CA VAL A 345 6.29 -15.66 -15.05
C VAL A 345 7.69 -15.07 -14.99
N VAL A 346 8.61 -15.62 -15.77
CA VAL A 346 10.03 -15.26 -15.74
C VAL A 346 10.31 -13.99 -16.54
N LEU A 347 9.65 -13.79 -17.69
CA LEU A 347 9.85 -12.60 -18.53
C LEU A 347 8.80 -11.51 -18.27
N GLY A 348 7.61 -11.88 -17.80
CA GLY A 348 6.50 -10.96 -17.52
C GLY A 348 6.55 -10.25 -16.17
N ARG A 349 7.52 -10.58 -15.29
CA ARG A 349 7.70 -9.97 -13.97
C ARG A 349 9.15 -9.61 -13.72
N GLU A 350 9.39 -8.56 -12.94
CA GLU A 350 10.72 -8.23 -12.45
C GLU A 350 11.14 -9.18 -11.32
N TRP A 351 12.31 -9.80 -11.47
CA TRP A 351 12.96 -10.60 -10.45
C TRP A 351 14.38 -10.08 -10.18
N GLY A 352 14.94 -10.40 -9.01
CA GLY A 352 16.33 -10.08 -8.68
C GLY A 352 17.35 -10.93 -9.46
N VAL A 353 18.61 -10.49 -9.47
CA VAL A 353 19.72 -11.19 -10.16
C VAL A 353 19.90 -12.63 -9.64
N GLY A 354 19.70 -12.88 -8.34
CA GLY A 354 19.78 -14.23 -7.78
C GLY A 354 18.78 -15.20 -8.41
N ARG A 355 17.55 -14.75 -8.70
CA ARG A 355 16.53 -15.59 -9.35
C ARG A 355 16.89 -15.86 -10.82
N ALA A 356 17.43 -14.87 -11.53
CA ALA A 356 17.92 -15.06 -12.89
C ALA A 356 18.95 -16.20 -12.96
N ARG A 357 19.88 -16.25 -12.00
CA ARG A 357 20.87 -17.33 -11.87
C ARG A 357 20.23 -18.70 -11.64
N ILE A 358 19.24 -18.77 -10.73
CA ILE A 358 18.51 -20.01 -10.45
C ILE A 358 17.76 -20.50 -11.68
N TYR A 359 17.05 -19.61 -12.41
CA TYR A 359 16.31 -19.98 -13.62
C TYR A 359 17.23 -20.54 -14.69
N VAL A 360 18.37 -19.89 -14.94
CA VAL A 360 19.35 -20.37 -15.92
C VAL A 360 19.96 -21.71 -15.49
N ALA A 361 20.28 -21.87 -14.20
CA ALA A 361 20.81 -23.12 -13.69
C ALA A 361 19.79 -24.28 -13.75
N TRP A 362 18.50 -23.98 -13.60
CA TRP A 362 17.41 -24.95 -13.75
C TRP A 362 17.21 -25.35 -15.21
N VAL A 363 17.08 -24.39 -16.13
CA VAL A 363 16.91 -24.66 -17.58
C VAL A 363 18.12 -25.38 -18.17
N ALA A 364 19.32 -25.13 -17.63
CA ALA A 364 20.53 -25.85 -18.00
C ALA A 364 20.59 -27.30 -17.49
N GLY A 365 19.63 -27.72 -16.65
CA GLY A 365 19.42 -29.12 -16.23
C GLY A 365 19.66 -29.42 -14.74
N ALA A 366 20.18 -28.47 -13.93
CA ALA A 366 20.47 -28.57 -12.48
C ALA A 366 21.29 -29.79 -11.96
N GLU A 367 21.52 -30.83 -12.77
CA GLU A 367 22.30 -32.03 -12.49
C GLU A 367 23.41 -32.17 -13.52
N ALA A 368 24.53 -31.48 -13.28
CA ALA A 368 25.75 -31.72 -14.01
C ALA A 368 26.50 -32.94 -13.42
N ASN A 369 25.89 -34.12 -13.39
CA ASN A 369 26.72 -35.32 -13.40
C ASN A 369 27.35 -35.34 -14.80
N HIS A 370 28.62 -34.89 -14.88
CA HIS A 370 29.46 -34.76 -16.09
C HIS A 370 29.40 -33.44 -16.88
N GLY A 371 28.85 -32.34 -16.35
CA GLY A 371 28.96 -31.02 -17.00
C GLY A 371 28.21 -30.87 -18.34
N LYS A 372 27.33 -31.83 -18.67
CA LYS A 372 26.46 -31.77 -19.86
C LYS A 372 25.24 -30.92 -19.54
N VAL A 373 25.03 -29.90 -20.34
CA VAL A 373 23.94 -28.93 -20.22
C VAL A 373 22.85 -29.29 -21.23
N ASP A 374 21.58 -29.02 -20.91
CA ASP A 374 20.48 -29.12 -21.88
C ASP A 374 20.55 -27.95 -22.88
N GLU A 375 21.14 -28.20 -24.04
CA GLU A 375 21.37 -27.19 -25.07
C GLU A 375 20.06 -26.79 -25.76
N ASP A 376 19.10 -27.71 -25.93
CA ASP A 376 17.83 -27.47 -26.60
C ASP A 376 16.93 -26.56 -25.76
N ALA A 377 16.81 -26.85 -24.45
CA ALA A 377 16.04 -26.04 -23.52
C ALA A 377 16.64 -24.62 -23.37
N LEU A 378 17.97 -24.50 -23.33
CA LEU A 378 18.64 -23.20 -23.30
C LEU A 378 18.44 -22.41 -24.60
N GLU A 379 18.41 -23.05 -25.76
CA GLU A 379 18.21 -22.36 -27.04
C GLU A 379 16.79 -21.78 -27.12
N ILE A 380 15.77 -22.55 -26.75
CA ILE A 380 14.38 -22.08 -26.66
C ILE A 380 14.27 -20.91 -25.68
N PHE A 381 14.88 -21.04 -24.50
CA PHE A 381 14.84 -19.99 -23.47
C PHE A 381 15.55 -18.72 -23.93
N LEU A 382 16.72 -18.84 -24.56
CA LEU A 382 17.46 -17.69 -25.07
C LEU A 382 16.66 -16.94 -26.14
N MET A 383 16.01 -17.64 -27.08
CA MET A 383 15.22 -16.99 -28.12
C MET A 383 14.04 -16.22 -27.53
N LYS A 384 13.30 -16.80 -26.57
CA LYS A 384 12.22 -16.10 -25.86
C LYS A 384 12.72 -14.85 -25.12
N ILE A 385 13.89 -14.93 -24.47
CA ILE A 385 14.49 -13.75 -23.81
C ILE A 385 14.85 -12.67 -24.84
N VAL A 386 15.47 -13.05 -25.96
CA VAL A 386 15.88 -12.12 -27.01
C VAL A 386 14.67 -11.43 -27.64
N ASP A 387 13.56 -12.13 -27.85
CA ASP A 387 12.33 -11.53 -28.40
C ASP A 387 11.78 -10.39 -27.51
N VAL A 388 11.79 -10.58 -26.19
CA VAL A 388 11.38 -9.53 -25.22
C VAL A 388 12.46 -8.45 -25.10
N TRP A 389 13.73 -8.82 -24.98
CA TRP A 389 14.84 -7.89 -24.77
C TRP A 389 15.10 -6.98 -25.99
N ALA A 390 14.91 -7.50 -27.21
CA ALA A 390 15.07 -6.77 -28.46
C ALA A 390 13.82 -5.97 -28.88
N SER A 391 12.70 -6.13 -28.18
CA SER A 391 11.46 -5.41 -28.45
C SER A 391 11.64 -3.89 -28.31
N PRO A 392 11.25 -3.09 -29.33
CA PRO A 392 11.27 -1.63 -29.22
C PRO A 392 10.38 -1.10 -28.08
N GLN A 393 9.30 -1.80 -27.74
CA GLN A 393 8.42 -1.43 -26.63
C GLN A 393 9.14 -1.59 -25.29
N HIS A 394 9.87 -2.69 -25.10
CA HIS A 394 10.68 -2.90 -23.91
C HIS A 394 11.73 -1.78 -23.75
N ILE A 395 12.51 -1.52 -24.81
CA ILE A 395 13.61 -0.53 -24.81
C ILE A 395 13.13 0.89 -24.47
N LYS A 396 11.91 1.26 -24.88
CA LYS A 396 11.39 2.63 -24.68
C LYS A 396 10.65 2.84 -23.36
N HIS A 397 10.01 1.80 -22.84
CA HIS A 397 9.00 1.98 -21.78
C HIS A 397 9.27 1.18 -20.51
N SER A 398 10.28 0.31 -20.49
CA SER A 398 10.57 -0.52 -19.31
C SER A 398 11.45 0.21 -18.28
N LEU A 399 11.37 -0.23 -17.04
CA LEU A 399 12.20 0.28 -15.95
C LEU A 399 13.65 -0.20 -16.10
N LEU A 400 14.61 0.57 -15.56
CA LEU A 400 16.03 0.19 -15.56
C LEU A 400 16.28 -1.17 -14.88
N SER A 401 15.54 -1.47 -13.82
CA SER A 401 15.61 -2.76 -13.12
C SER A 401 15.22 -3.93 -14.03
N GLN A 402 14.17 -3.78 -14.84
CA GLN A 402 13.75 -4.76 -15.83
C GLN A 402 14.79 -4.94 -16.95
N HIS A 403 15.40 -3.85 -17.42
CA HIS A 403 16.52 -3.92 -18.37
C HIS A 403 17.70 -4.71 -17.79
N ARG A 404 18.10 -4.41 -16.54
CA ARG A 404 19.19 -5.11 -15.85
C ARG A 404 18.88 -6.59 -15.66
N TYR A 405 17.65 -6.92 -15.26
CA TYR A 405 17.22 -8.31 -15.08
C TYR A 405 17.27 -9.08 -16.40
N LEU A 406 16.63 -8.59 -17.48
CA LEU A 406 16.61 -9.29 -18.77
C LEU A 406 17.99 -9.35 -19.41
N THR A 407 18.82 -8.31 -19.30
CA THR A 407 20.21 -8.36 -19.75
C THR A 407 21.02 -9.41 -18.98
N THR A 408 20.87 -9.49 -17.66
CA THR A 408 21.56 -10.51 -16.85
C THR A 408 21.11 -11.91 -17.25
N LEU A 409 19.79 -12.11 -17.42
CA LEU A 409 19.21 -13.37 -17.85
C LEU A 409 19.72 -13.80 -19.23
N LEU A 410 19.73 -12.89 -20.21
CA LEU A 410 20.25 -13.12 -21.55
C LEU A 410 21.72 -13.56 -21.51
N LEU A 411 22.55 -12.82 -20.77
CA LEU A 411 23.98 -13.07 -20.70
C LEU A 411 24.29 -14.39 -19.99
N LEU A 412 23.64 -14.66 -18.85
CA LEU A 412 23.81 -15.92 -18.13
C LEU A 412 23.41 -17.10 -19.02
N THR A 413 22.23 -17.06 -19.67
CA THR A 413 21.78 -18.12 -20.60
C THR A 413 22.77 -18.33 -21.75
N LEU A 414 23.22 -17.24 -22.40
CA LEU A 414 24.22 -17.33 -23.46
C LEU A 414 25.54 -17.93 -22.96
N THR A 415 25.90 -17.62 -21.71
CA THR A 415 27.17 -18.07 -21.15
C THR A 415 27.20 -19.51 -20.71
N SER A 416 26.01 -20.10 -20.48
CA SER A 416 25.84 -21.52 -20.15
C SER A 416 26.22 -22.46 -21.30
N PHE A 417 26.11 -22.01 -22.56
CA PHE A 417 26.56 -22.78 -23.72
C PHE A 417 28.09 -22.94 -23.75
N PRO A 418 28.60 -24.05 -24.29
CA PRO A 418 30.03 -24.24 -24.54
C PRO A 418 30.64 -23.09 -25.38
N PRO A 419 31.93 -22.75 -25.18
CA PRO A 419 32.59 -21.71 -25.95
C PRO A 419 32.57 -22.08 -27.46
N LYS A 420 32.28 -21.09 -28.32
CA LYS A 420 32.14 -21.24 -29.79
C LYS A 420 30.89 -21.99 -30.27
N HIS A 421 29.87 -22.18 -29.42
CA HIS A 421 28.57 -22.71 -29.86
C HIS A 421 27.92 -21.81 -30.94
N LYS A 422 27.18 -22.41 -31.89
CA LYS A 422 26.61 -21.70 -33.06
C LYS A 422 25.57 -20.63 -32.66
N THR A 423 24.96 -20.74 -31.49
CA THR A 423 23.93 -19.81 -30.99
C THR A 423 24.41 -18.36 -30.93
N ALA A 424 25.65 -18.10 -30.52
CA ALA A 424 26.20 -16.73 -30.49
C ALA A 424 26.35 -16.15 -31.92
N GLN A 425 26.74 -16.98 -32.89
CA GLN A 425 26.83 -16.59 -34.30
C GLN A 425 25.44 -16.31 -34.87
N ASN A 426 24.45 -17.16 -34.55
CA ASN A 426 23.05 -16.96 -34.96
C ASN A 426 22.47 -15.64 -34.41
N LEU A 427 22.81 -15.28 -33.16
CA LEU A 427 22.36 -14.03 -32.54
C LEU A 427 22.97 -12.81 -33.24
N VAL A 428 24.26 -12.84 -33.60
CA VAL A 428 24.91 -11.76 -34.37
C VAL A 428 24.33 -11.62 -35.77
N LEU A 429 23.75 -12.67 -36.34
CA LEU A 429 23.07 -12.63 -37.64
C LEU A 429 21.59 -12.21 -37.53
N ASN A 430 21.01 -12.20 -36.32
CA ASN A 430 19.62 -11.86 -36.10
C ASN A 430 19.40 -10.34 -36.29
N SER A 431 18.65 -9.97 -37.32
CA SER A 431 18.37 -8.57 -37.65
C SER A 431 17.61 -7.80 -36.56
N SER A 432 16.78 -8.48 -35.76
CA SER A 432 16.06 -7.89 -34.64
C SER A 432 17.03 -7.47 -33.53
N PHE A 433 17.97 -8.36 -33.21
CA PHE A 433 19.02 -8.13 -32.21
C PHE A 433 19.99 -7.01 -32.60
N ILE A 434 20.44 -6.94 -33.86
CA ILE A 434 21.32 -5.84 -34.30
C ILE A 434 20.60 -4.48 -34.22
N LYS A 435 19.32 -4.45 -34.63
CA LYS A 435 18.49 -3.24 -34.55
C LYS A 435 18.28 -2.80 -33.11
N SER A 436 18.06 -3.73 -32.18
CA SER A 436 17.88 -3.41 -30.77
C SER A 436 19.15 -2.82 -30.14
N ILE A 437 20.35 -3.31 -30.48
CA ILE A 437 21.61 -2.70 -30.02
C ILE A 437 21.68 -1.22 -30.41
N SER A 438 21.33 -0.89 -31.66
CA SER A 438 21.31 0.50 -32.13
C SER A 438 20.29 1.36 -31.35
N LEU A 439 19.13 0.79 -31.01
CA LEU A 439 18.11 1.45 -30.19
C LEU A 439 18.58 1.66 -28.74
N TYR A 440 19.23 0.66 -28.13
CA TYR A 440 19.82 0.78 -26.80
C TYR A 440 20.89 1.86 -26.77
N ILE A 441 21.81 1.91 -27.74
CA ILE A 441 22.86 2.94 -27.81
C ILE A 441 22.26 4.34 -28.00
N GLY A 442 21.13 4.45 -28.72
CA GLY A 442 20.40 5.69 -28.91
C GLY A 442 19.53 6.14 -27.73
N HIS A 443 19.42 5.33 -26.66
CA HIS A 443 18.56 5.63 -25.52
C HIS A 443 19.08 6.83 -24.70
N LEU A 444 18.16 7.65 -24.14
CA LEU A 444 18.53 8.86 -23.41
C LEU A 444 19.21 8.57 -22.06
N ASP A 445 18.76 7.53 -21.37
CA ASP A 445 19.34 7.07 -20.10
C ASP A 445 20.67 6.33 -20.34
N LYS A 446 21.74 6.80 -19.69
CA LYS A 446 23.09 6.22 -19.75
C LYS A 446 23.13 4.76 -19.29
N ASP A 447 22.37 4.41 -18.25
CA ASP A 447 22.44 3.08 -17.64
C ASP A 447 21.69 2.04 -18.47
N VAL A 448 20.68 2.47 -19.25
CA VAL A 448 20.03 1.64 -20.28
C VAL A 448 20.96 1.46 -21.49
N ARG A 449 21.68 2.50 -21.94
CA ARG A 449 22.69 2.36 -23.03
C ARG A 449 23.74 1.30 -22.68
N LYS A 450 24.20 1.31 -21.43
CA LYS A 450 25.18 0.35 -20.90
C LYS A 450 24.70 -1.10 -20.98
N CYS A 451 23.43 -1.38 -20.68
CA CYS A 451 22.85 -2.72 -20.85
C CYS A 451 23.01 -3.24 -22.29
N GLY A 452 22.79 -2.39 -23.30
CA GLY A 452 22.99 -2.75 -24.71
C GLY A 452 24.46 -2.92 -25.10
N MET A 453 25.34 -2.03 -24.61
CA MET A 453 26.78 -2.09 -24.88
C MET A 453 27.41 -3.37 -24.32
N VAL A 454 27.11 -3.72 -23.06
CA VAL A 454 27.63 -4.94 -22.42
C VAL A 454 27.19 -6.20 -23.16
N VAL A 455 25.92 -6.28 -23.59
CA VAL A 455 25.42 -7.40 -24.39
C VAL A 455 26.13 -7.48 -25.74
N ALA A 456 26.30 -6.36 -26.43
CA ALA A 456 26.99 -6.32 -27.72
C ALA A 456 28.45 -6.79 -27.63
N GLU A 457 29.20 -6.36 -26.61
CA GLU A 457 30.60 -6.77 -26.37
C GLU A 457 30.71 -8.27 -26.12
N ILE A 458 29.89 -8.82 -25.21
CA ILE A 458 29.95 -10.23 -24.80
C ILE A 458 29.50 -11.13 -25.96
N VAL A 459 28.42 -10.77 -26.67
CA VAL A 459 27.92 -11.53 -27.82
C VAL A 459 28.94 -11.51 -28.96
N ALA A 460 29.57 -10.36 -29.26
CA ALA A 460 30.63 -10.27 -30.27
C ALA A 460 31.82 -11.17 -29.89
N THR A 461 32.29 -11.09 -28.64
CA THR A 461 33.40 -11.91 -28.12
C THR A 461 33.09 -13.40 -28.24
N ARG A 462 31.87 -13.81 -27.85
CA ARG A 462 31.40 -15.21 -27.95
C ARG A 462 31.25 -15.68 -29.40
N ALA A 463 30.97 -14.77 -30.33
CA ALA A 463 30.92 -15.06 -31.77
C ALA A 463 32.31 -14.99 -32.46
N GLY A 464 33.38 -14.72 -31.72
CA GLY A 464 34.75 -14.62 -32.26
C GLY A 464 35.05 -13.31 -32.97
N ARG A 465 34.32 -12.22 -32.65
CA ARG A 465 34.54 -10.86 -33.15
C ARG A 465 35.00 -9.96 -32.01
N GLU A 466 35.77 -8.92 -32.31
CA GLU A 466 36.17 -7.91 -31.33
C GLU A 466 35.28 -6.66 -31.44
N LEU A 467 34.69 -6.25 -30.32
CA LEU A 467 33.92 -5.02 -30.17
C LEU A 467 34.20 -4.45 -28.78
N ASN A 468 34.57 -3.17 -28.71
CA ASN A 468 34.94 -2.51 -27.46
C ASN A 468 34.42 -1.06 -27.46
N PHE A 469 33.62 -0.69 -26.46
CA PHE A 469 33.04 0.66 -26.34
C PHE A 469 33.81 1.62 -25.42
N GLY A 470 34.99 1.24 -24.89
CA GLY A 470 35.90 2.15 -24.17
C GLY A 470 36.07 1.87 -22.68
N GLU A 471 36.48 2.90 -21.92
CA GLU A 471 37.05 2.80 -20.57
C GLU A 471 36.08 2.19 -19.55
N LYS A 472 36.46 1.02 -19.01
CA LYS A 472 35.66 0.26 -18.04
C LYS A 472 35.60 1.02 -16.72
N VAL A 473 34.42 1.50 -16.34
CA VAL A 473 34.19 2.04 -15.00
C VAL A 473 34.39 0.90 -14.01
N LYS A 474 35.33 1.06 -13.07
CA LYS A 474 35.77 0.02 -12.11
C LYS A 474 34.77 -0.26 -10.96
N GLU A 475 33.57 0.34 -11.01
CA GLU A 475 32.54 0.17 -9.98
C GLU A 475 31.15 0.20 -10.63
N GLY A 476 30.35 -0.85 -10.45
CA GLY A 476 28.93 -0.88 -10.83
C GLY A 476 28.36 -2.25 -11.19
N TRP A 477 27.05 -2.29 -11.50
CA TRP A 477 26.31 -3.52 -11.86
C TRP A 477 26.93 -4.29 -13.03
N GLU A 478 27.52 -3.61 -14.00
CA GLU A 478 28.14 -4.22 -15.18
C GLU A 478 29.36 -5.10 -14.84
N GLU A 479 30.12 -4.72 -13.81
CA GLU A 479 31.24 -5.52 -13.33
C GLU A 479 30.75 -6.79 -12.64
N GLY A 480 29.72 -6.67 -11.80
CA GLY A 480 29.07 -7.84 -11.18
C GLY A 480 28.57 -8.84 -12.21
N VAL A 481 27.91 -8.38 -13.28
CA VAL A 481 27.46 -9.27 -14.37
C VAL A 481 28.63 -9.87 -15.14
N ARG A 482 29.68 -9.08 -15.43
CA ARG A 482 30.90 -9.59 -16.08
C ARG A 482 31.64 -10.63 -15.22
N ALA A 483 31.58 -10.50 -13.90
CA ALA A 483 32.16 -11.48 -12.98
C ALA A 483 31.32 -12.77 -12.93
N LEU A 484 29.98 -12.66 -12.95
CA LEU A 484 29.08 -13.81 -12.95
C LEU A 484 29.22 -14.70 -14.19
N ILE A 485 29.45 -14.12 -15.38
CA ILE A 485 29.55 -14.88 -16.64
C ILE A 485 30.89 -15.62 -16.83
N VAL A 486 31.87 -15.43 -15.93
CA VAL A 486 33.17 -16.12 -16.00
C VAL A 486 33.01 -17.62 -15.75
N ALA A 487 32.07 -18.01 -14.89
CA ALA A 487 31.88 -19.40 -14.49
C ALA A 487 30.40 -19.74 -14.34
N ARG A 488 30.00 -20.95 -14.76
CA ARG A 488 28.58 -21.34 -14.84
C ARG A 488 28.07 -21.91 -13.53
N ASP A 489 27.01 -21.36 -12.94
CA ASP A 489 26.47 -21.83 -11.64
C ASP A 489 26.15 -23.34 -11.61
N VAL A 490 25.81 -23.91 -12.77
CA VAL A 490 25.56 -25.36 -12.97
C VAL A 490 26.76 -26.24 -12.63
N ASP A 491 27.97 -25.72 -12.82
CA ASP A 491 29.23 -26.45 -12.59
C ASP A 491 29.68 -26.43 -11.12
N ALA A 492 29.01 -25.67 -10.24
CA ALA A 492 29.42 -25.55 -8.85
C ALA A 492 29.22 -26.85 -8.06
N GLU A 493 30.06 -27.08 -7.05
CA GLU A 493 29.87 -28.15 -6.08
C GLU A 493 28.85 -27.70 -5.02
N ILE A 494 28.00 -28.62 -4.57
CA ILE A 494 27.07 -28.35 -3.47
C ILE A 494 27.80 -28.77 -2.20
N LEU A 495 28.26 -27.78 -1.43
CA LEU A 495 28.85 -28.01 -0.10
C LEU A 495 27.70 -28.07 0.93
N ASP A 496 27.82 -28.97 1.91
CA ASP A 496 26.85 -29.14 3.00
C ASP A 496 27.06 -28.06 4.08
N ASP A 497 25.98 -27.73 4.80
CA ASP A 497 25.94 -26.60 5.75
C ASP A 497 26.72 -26.87 7.08
N GLU A 498 27.41 -28.02 7.22
CA GLU A 498 28.19 -28.38 8.44
C GLU A 498 29.60 -27.74 8.52
N ASP A 499 30.13 -27.21 7.41
CA ASP A 499 31.45 -26.54 7.35
C ASP A 499 31.40 -25.03 7.71
N ASP A 500 30.26 -24.52 8.20
CA ASP A 500 30.03 -23.09 8.42
C ASP A 500 30.86 -22.46 9.57
N ALA A 501 31.61 -23.24 10.36
CA ALA A 501 32.37 -22.75 11.52
C ALA A 501 33.86 -22.47 11.27
N GLN A 502 34.47 -22.95 10.17
CA GLN A 502 35.94 -22.86 9.98
C GLN A 502 36.40 -21.81 8.95
N ASP A 503 35.58 -21.45 7.97
CA ASP A 503 36.02 -20.56 6.87
C ASP A 503 35.84 -19.05 7.13
N VAL A 504 35.10 -18.65 8.18
CA VAL A 504 34.93 -17.22 8.53
C VAL A 504 36.27 -16.58 8.97
N ALA A 505 37.26 -17.40 9.34
CA ALA A 505 38.59 -16.94 9.72
C ALA A 505 39.53 -16.66 8.54
N GLU A 506 39.31 -17.25 7.36
CA GLU A 506 40.24 -17.14 6.22
C GLU A 506 39.91 -16.00 5.23
N GLU A 507 38.64 -15.58 5.13
CA GLU A 507 38.25 -14.45 4.25
C GLU A 507 38.65 -13.07 4.80
N ALA A 508 39.03 -12.96 6.08
CA ALA A 508 39.50 -11.71 6.68
C ALA A 508 40.95 -11.32 6.30
N ASN A 509 41.73 -12.24 5.71
CA ASN A 509 43.18 -12.06 5.51
C ASN A 509 43.63 -11.68 4.08
N HIS A 510 42.72 -11.47 3.13
CA HIS A 510 43.08 -11.17 1.74
C HIS A 510 42.41 -9.91 1.18
N ALA A 511 42.67 -8.74 1.77
CA ALA A 511 42.34 -7.47 1.13
C ALA A 511 43.21 -6.28 1.58
N HIS A 512 44.51 -6.27 1.27
CA HIS A 512 45.27 -5.01 1.10
C HIS A 512 46.40 -5.19 0.06
N PRO A 513 46.49 -4.38 -1.01
CA PRO A 513 47.61 -4.40 -1.94
C PRO A 513 48.79 -3.56 -1.43
N ASN A 514 49.98 -4.15 -1.47
CA ASN A 514 51.28 -3.52 -1.19
C ASN A 514 51.70 -2.50 -2.27
N GLU A 515 52.27 -1.37 -1.86
CA GLU A 515 53.36 -0.68 -2.59
C GLU A 515 54.40 -0.14 -1.59
N PRO A 516 55.67 0.03 -2.01
CA PRO A 516 56.83 -0.40 -1.21
C PRO A 516 57.56 0.76 -0.52
N GLU A 517 58.06 0.53 0.69
CA GLU A 517 59.13 1.35 1.26
C GLU A 517 60.31 0.51 1.76
N THR A 518 61.48 1.08 1.49
CA THR A 518 62.82 0.54 1.60
C THR A 518 63.36 0.55 3.04
N SER A 519 64.16 -0.49 3.32
CA SER A 519 65.41 -0.51 4.11
C SER A 519 65.43 -0.56 5.67
N ILE A 520 65.71 -1.78 6.19
CA ILE A 520 66.74 -2.27 7.17
C ILE A 520 66.82 -1.64 8.62
N PRO A 521 67.33 -2.35 9.66
CA PRO A 521 66.81 -3.50 10.43
C PRO A 521 66.68 -3.24 11.95
N SER A 522 66.03 -4.18 12.64
CA SER A 522 65.97 -4.36 14.10
C SER A 522 67.35 -4.49 14.80
N PRO A 523 67.41 -4.25 16.12
CA PRO A 523 67.77 -5.34 17.05
C PRO A 523 66.88 -5.33 18.32
N GLU A 524 66.31 -6.46 18.76
CA GLU A 524 66.91 -7.57 19.52
C GLU A 524 66.85 -7.40 21.07
N THR A 525 66.17 -8.37 21.70
CA THR A 525 66.45 -9.01 23.00
C THR A 525 65.90 -8.48 24.35
N SER A 526 65.05 -9.34 24.94
CA SER A 526 65.10 -9.92 26.31
C SER A 526 64.60 -9.20 27.59
N GLN A 527 63.78 -9.98 28.32
CA GLN A 527 63.76 -10.26 29.78
C GLN A 527 62.75 -9.54 30.73
N THR A 528 61.76 -10.35 31.15
CA THR A 528 61.25 -10.61 32.52
C THR A 528 61.01 -9.48 33.54
N SER A 529 59.76 -9.33 34.03
CA SER A 529 59.32 -9.70 35.40
C SER A 529 57.93 -9.10 35.78
N ASN A 530 56.96 -9.99 36.09
CA ASN A 530 55.85 -9.95 37.08
C ASN A 530 54.94 -8.70 37.33
N PRO A 531 53.73 -8.91 37.89
CA PRO A 531 52.49 -8.35 37.35
C PRO A 531 51.91 -7.19 38.18
N GLU A 532 51.24 -6.25 37.50
CA GLU A 532 50.22 -5.39 38.11
C GLU A 532 49.03 -5.21 37.17
N VAL A 533 47.86 -5.19 37.80
CA VAL A 533 46.52 -5.21 37.25
C VAL A 533 46.25 -3.97 36.38
N ALA A 534 45.88 -4.18 35.11
CA ALA A 534 45.26 -3.16 34.28
C ALA A 534 44.21 -3.81 33.37
N TYR A 535 43.04 -3.19 33.37
CA TYR A 535 41.80 -3.58 32.73
C TYR A 535 41.97 -3.85 31.22
N ASP A 536 41.42 -4.98 30.78
CA ASP A 536 41.23 -5.33 29.37
C ASP A 536 40.09 -4.46 28.80
N SER A 537 40.43 -3.66 27.80
CA SER A 537 39.54 -2.77 27.08
C SER A 537 39.47 -3.27 25.64
N ASP A 538 38.59 -4.22 25.39
CA ASP A 538 38.19 -4.60 24.03
C ASP A 538 36.69 -4.94 23.95
N ASP A 539 35.84 -3.91 24.11
CA ASP A 539 34.42 -4.02 23.79
C ASP A 539 33.97 -2.81 22.96
N SER A 540 34.54 -2.69 21.76
CA SER A 540 34.08 -1.73 20.74
C SER A 540 33.11 -2.41 19.77
N LEU A 541 31.87 -2.59 20.23
CA LEU A 541 30.72 -2.92 19.40
C LEU A 541 30.48 -1.83 18.34
N THR A 542 30.98 -2.04 17.14
CA THR A 542 30.61 -1.27 15.94
C THR A 542 29.12 -1.47 15.63
N ALA A 543 28.36 -0.38 15.65
CA ALA A 543 26.94 -0.35 15.33
C ALA A 543 26.69 -0.60 13.83
N TYR A 544 25.80 -1.54 13.52
CA TYR A 544 25.27 -1.76 12.18
C TYR A 544 24.52 -0.49 11.68
N PRO A 545 24.59 -0.15 10.37
CA PRO A 545 23.74 0.88 9.80
C PRO A 545 22.26 0.44 9.91
N PRO A 546 21.33 1.31 10.34
CA PRO A 546 19.93 0.93 10.51
C PRO A 546 19.30 0.58 9.16
N SER A 547 18.72 -0.61 9.10
CA SER A 547 17.78 -0.99 8.05
C SER A 547 16.54 -0.10 8.12
N SER A 548 16.18 0.51 7.00
CA SER A 548 15.07 1.47 6.85
C SER A 548 13.67 0.84 6.92
N SER A 549 13.50 -0.29 7.63
CA SER A 549 12.22 -1.01 7.71
C SER A 549 12.04 -1.77 9.03
N SER A 550 12.36 -1.12 10.16
CA SER A 550 12.02 -1.64 11.48
C SER A 550 10.81 -0.92 12.07
N SER A 551 9.82 -1.68 12.53
CA SER A 551 8.65 -1.20 13.30
C SER A 551 8.97 -0.93 14.78
N ARG A 552 10.23 -1.14 15.20
CA ARG A 552 10.68 -0.85 16.57
C ARG A 552 11.05 0.62 16.70
N SER A 553 10.78 1.22 17.87
CA SER A 553 11.31 2.55 18.16
C SER A 553 12.83 2.56 18.04
N PRO A 554 13.44 3.62 17.50
CA PRO A 554 14.90 3.70 17.41
C PRO A 554 15.54 3.46 18.79
N SER A 555 16.67 2.77 18.80
CA SER A 555 17.48 2.55 19.99
C SER A 555 17.85 3.91 20.60
N PRO A 556 17.93 4.03 21.94
CA PRO A 556 18.31 5.28 22.57
C PRO A 556 19.70 5.71 22.06
N THR A 557 19.84 6.99 21.73
CA THR A 557 21.11 7.56 21.26
C THR A 557 22.18 7.37 22.34
N PRO A 558 23.45 7.13 21.99
CA PRO A 558 24.53 6.98 22.98
C PRO A 558 24.64 8.17 23.96
N SER A 559 24.27 9.38 23.52
CA SER A 559 24.17 10.56 24.37
C SER A 559 23.07 10.46 25.43
N PHE A 560 21.94 9.84 25.10
CA PHE A 560 20.83 9.62 26.04
C PHE A 560 21.18 8.56 27.09
N LEU A 561 21.94 7.53 26.70
CA LEU A 561 22.47 6.54 27.63
C LEU A 561 23.53 7.14 28.56
N ALA A 562 24.39 8.02 28.05
CA ALA A 562 25.37 8.75 28.85
C ALA A 562 24.74 9.77 29.83
N GLU A 563 23.60 10.36 29.45
CA GLU A 563 22.80 11.23 30.36
C GLU A 563 22.08 10.40 31.44
N LEU A 564 21.59 9.21 31.10
CA LEU A 564 21.00 8.22 32.03
C LEU A 564 22.02 7.70 33.05
N GLU A 565 23.26 7.50 32.63
CA GLU A 565 24.36 7.06 33.51
C GLU A 565 24.80 8.18 34.46
N LYS A 566 24.54 9.45 34.09
CA LYS A 566 24.95 10.63 34.85
C LYS A 566 23.92 11.08 35.89
N ASP A 567 22.62 10.78 35.70
CA ASP A 567 21.58 11.08 36.69
C ASP A 567 20.46 10.01 36.73
N PRO A 568 20.53 9.04 37.66
CA PRO A 568 19.54 7.98 37.81
C PRO A 568 18.18 8.46 38.36
N THR A 569 18.03 9.74 38.73
CA THR A 569 16.75 10.31 39.20
C THR A 569 15.82 10.72 38.05
N LEU A 570 16.31 10.79 36.81
CA LEU A 570 15.53 11.15 35.62
C LEU A 570 14.42 10.14 35.26
N ASN A 571 14.39 8.95 35.87
CA ASN A 571 13.50 7.86 35.50
C ASN A 571 12.25 7.70 36.40
N ILE A 572 12.06 8.57 37.39
CA ILE A 572 10.86 8.51 38.26
C ILE A 572 9.78 9.43 37.68
N GLY A 573 9.03 8.94 36.67
CA GLY A 573 7.73 9.54 36.34
C GLY A 573 7.27 9.54 34.87
N ARG A 574 8.17 9.43 33.87
CA ARG A 574 7.76 9.55 32.46
C ARG A 574 7.39 8.21 31.82
N ARG A 575 6.10 7.86 31.82
CA ARG A 575 5.56 6.73 31.04
C ARG A 575 5.75 7.02 29.55
N LYS A 576 6.44 6.13 28.82
CA LYS A 576 6.65 6.27 27.36
C LYS A 576 5.32 6.09 26.62
N ILE A 577 4.83 7.15 25.99
CA ILE A 577 3.56 7.14 25.25
C ILE A 577 3.74 6.33 23.94
N PRO A 578 2.93 5.29 23.70
CA PRO A 578 3.06 4.46 22.50
C PRO A 578 2.59 5.21 21.25
N ARG A 579 3.25 4.95 20.11
CA ARG A 579 2.84 5.50 18.81
C ARG A 579 1.53 4.87 18.33
N PRO A 580 0.59 5.63 17.76
CA PRO A 580 -0.66 5.09 17.24
C PRO A 580 -0.44 4.24 15.98
N VAL A 581 -1.09 3.08 15.92
CA VAL A 581 -1.05 2.16 14.77
C VAL A 581 -2.28 2.30 13.88
N TYR A 582 -3.40 2.74 14.46
CA TYR A 582 -4.69 2.91 13.79
C TYR A 582 -5.12 4.37 13.79
N LEU A 583 -5.82 4.80 12.74
CA LEU A 583 -6.33 6.16 12.58
C LEU A 583 -7.38 6.52 13.64
N ALA A 584 -8.15 5.53 14.11
CA ALA A 584 -9.06 5.70 15.24
C ALA A 584 -8.31 5.99 16.56
N GLN A 585 -7.12 5.40 16.76
CA GLN A 585 -6.27 5.67 17.91
C GLN A 585 -5.63 7.05 17.79
N LEU A 586 -5.11 7.40 16.61
CA LEU A 586 -4.61 8.75 16.32
C LEU A 586 -5.69 9.81 16.63
N GLY A 587 -6.92 9.60 16.16
CA GLY A 587 -8.03 10.50 16.42
C GLY A 587 -8.39 10.64 17.90
N ARG A 588 -8.27 9.58 18.70
CA ARG A 588 -8.46 9.67 20.16
C ARG A 588 -7.36 10.47 20.83
N MET A 589 -6.10 10.21 20.47
CA MET A 589 -4.94 10.95 21.00
C MET A 589 -5.00 12.45 20.70
N LEU A 590 -5.58 12.85 19.56
CA LEU A 590 -5.77 14.25 19.19
C LEU A 590 -6.98 14.92 19.85
N ARG A 591 -8.01 14.17 20.29
CA ARG A 591 -9.27 14.73 20.83
C ARG A 591 -9.35 14.75 22.35
N GLU A 592 -8.71 13.82 23.04
CA GLU A 592 -8.75 13.73 24.52
C GLU A 592 -7.99 14.86 25.23
N GLY A 593 -7.49 15.87 24.50
CA GLY A 593 -6.92 17.10 25.05
C GLY A 593 -7.78 18.37 24.90
N GLY A 594 -9.04 18.24 24.51
CA GLY A 594 -9.99 19.34 24.44
C GLY A 594 -11.03 19.24 25.56
N GLY A 595 -10.92 20.06 26.60
CA GLY A 595 -11.89 20.10 27.69
C GLY A 595 -13.34 20.32 27.23
N GLY A 596 -14.20 19.33 27.47
CA GLY A 596 -15.64 19.39 27.23
C GLY A 596 -16.28 18.01 27.37
N GLY A 597 -16.88 17.74 28.54
CA GLY A 597 -17.23 16.39 29.01
C GLY A 597 -18.31 15.61 28.23
N GLY A 598 -18.29 14.29 28.43
CA GLY A 598 -19.31 13.33 27.98
C GLY A 598 -18.68 11.98 27.64
N GLY A 599 -18.72 11.05 28.59
CA GLY A 599 -17.76 9.94 28.68
C GLY A 599 -17.92 8.76 27.72
N VAL A 600 -16.81 8.05 27.54
CA VAL A 600 -16.70 6.58 27.65
C VAL A 600 -15.28 6.30 28.13
N GLY A 601 -15.09 6.23 29.45
CA GLY A 601 -13.88 5.65 30.02
C GLY A 601 -13.90 4.14 29.80
N GLY A 602 -12.88 3.60 29.14
CA GLY A 602 -12.73 2.15 29.00
C GLY A 602 -11.60 1.76 28.05
N ALA A 603 -10.66 0.96 28.58
CA ALA A 603 -9.63 0.19 27.87
C ALA A 603 -8.19 0.74 27.76
N TRP A 604 -7.73 1.53 28.75
CA TRP A 604 -6.30 1.61 29.09
C TRP A 604 -6.10 1.57 30.62
N MET A 605 -6.65 0.57 31.29
CA MET A 605 -6.21 0.17 32.62
C MET A 605 -6.05 -1.34 32.63
N GLY A 606 -4.79 -1.78 32.53
CA GLY A 606 -4.39 -3.09 33.01
C GLY A 606 -4.31 -3.04 34.54
N GLU A 607 -4.75 -4.12 35.16
CA GLU A 607 -4.82 -4.34 36.60
C GLU A 607 -3.48 -4.04 37.30
N GLY A 608 -3.58 -3.33 38.41
CA GLY A 608 -2.46 -2.96 39.28
C GLY A 608 -2.98 -2.07 40.39
N GLU A 609 -3.48 -2.68 41.47
CA GLU A 609 -3.79 -2.00 42.72
C GLU A 609 -2.52 -1.31 43.26
N GLY A 610 -2.62 -0.03 43.64
CA GLY A 610 -1.51 0.71 44.21
C GLY A 610 -1.78 2.21 44.36
N GLU A 611 -2.30 2.56 45.54
CA GLU A 611 -2.17 3.85 46.24
C GLU A 611 -2.55 5.16 45.52
N ARG A 612 -3.66 5.73 46.01
CA ARG A 612 -3.95 7.16 45.98
C ARG A 612 -2.83 7.95 46.69
N GLY A 613 -2.07 8.72 45.94
CA GLY A 613 -1.25 9.84 46.43
C GLY A 613 -1.60 11.10 45.64
N GLY A 614 -2.03 12.16 46.34
CA GLY A 614 -2.43 13.42 45.72
C GLY A 614 -1.26 14.22 45.14
N GLY A 615 -1.55 14.95 44.05
CA GLY A 615 -0.64 15.91 43.41
C GLY A 615 -1.18 16.32 42.04
N GLY A 616 -1.95 17.41 41.99
CA GLY A 616 -2.68 17.88 40.81
C GLY A 616 -1.86 18.58 39.73
N ASP A 617 -0.71 18.03 39.33
CA ASP A 617 0.20 18.68 38.35
C ASP A 617 0.70 17.75 37.21
N GLY A 618 0.40 16.43 37.27
CA GLY A 618 0.91 15.45 36.29
C GLY A 618 0.07 15.23 35.03
N GLY A 619 -1.14 15.82 34.94
CA GLY A 619 -2.05 15.58 33.81
C GLY A 619 -1.65 16.30 32.52
N GLY A 620 -1.10 17.52 32.63
CA GLY A 620 -0.74 18.35 31.49
C GLY A 620 0.48 17.84 30.72
N GLU A 621 1.50 17.32 31.42
CA GLU A 621 2.70 16.76 30.77
C GLU A 621 2.39 15.49 29.98
N GLU A 622 1.51 14.62 30.50
CA GLU A 622 1.09 13.41 29.79
C GLU A 622 0.23 13.74 28.56
N GLU A 623 -0.60 14.79 28.65
CA GLU A 623 -1.42 15.27 27.54
C GLU A 623 -0.59 15.93 26.43
N ALA A 624 0.37 16.79 26.80
CA ALA A 624 1.34 17.38 25.88
C ALA A 624 2.13 16.30 25.14
N GLY A 625 2.64 15.30 25.87
CA GLY A 625 3.36 14.17 25.27
C GLY A 625 2.50 13.34 24.32
N ARG A 626 1.20 13.16 24.60
CA ARG A 626 0.29 12.43 23.70
C ARG A 626 0.08 13.19 22.40
N MET A 627 -0.14 14.51 22.51
CA MET A 627 -0.35 15.39 21.36
C MET A 627 0.89 15.48 20.48
N GLU A 628 2.08 15.58 21.08
CA GLU A 628 3.35 15.62 20.37
C GLU A 628 3.59 14.34 19.56
N VAL A 629 3.39 13.16 20.19
CA VAL A 629 3.55 11.86 19.52
C VAL A 629 2.52 11.70 18.40
N ALA A 630 1.27 12.11 18.63
CA ALA A 630 0.20 12.02 17.64
C ALA A 630 0.50 12.89 16.40
N LEU A 631 0.83 14.17 16.61
CA LEU A 631 1.18 15.08 15.51
C LEU A 631 2.47 14.68 14.79
N GLY A 632 3.44 14.11 15.50
CA GLY A 632 4.71 13.65 14.93
C GLY A 632 4.57 12.49 13.94
N CYS A 633 3.50 11.68 14.05
CA CYS A 633 3.28 10.52 13.16
C CYS A 633 2.02 10.63 12.29
N ALA A 634 1.18 11.66 12.48
CA ALA A 634 -0.11 11.79 11.79
C ALA A 634 0.02 11.77 10.26
N GLU A 635 0.94 12.56 9.69
CA GLU A 635 1.15 12.62 8.23
C GLU A 635 1.54 11.26 7.65
N GLU A 636 2.55 10.61 8.25
CA GLU A 636 3.05 9.30 7.79
C GLU A 636 1.95 8.23 7.89
N LEU A 637 1.23 8.20 9.01
CA LEU A 637 0.18 7.21 9.25
C LEU A 637 -1.00 7.38 8.28
N ILE A 638 -1.45 8.62 8.03
CA ILE A 638 -2.53 8.91 7.07
C ILE A 638 -2.14 8.46 5.66
N ARG A 639 -0.92 8.80 5.21
CA ARG A 639 -0.43 8.42 3.87
C ARG A 639 -0.26 6.90 3.74
N ARG A 640 0.29 6.24 4.76
CA ARG A 640 0.46 4.78 4.79
C ARG A 640 -0.86 4.03 4.79
N LYS A 641 -1.91 4.62 5.39
CA LYS A 641 -3.25 4.04 5.50
C LYS A 641 -4.20 4.43 4.37
N ARG A 642 -3.72 5.14 3.34
CA ARG A 642 -4.51 5.52 2.15
C ARG A 642 -5.22 4.32 1.52
N ASP A 643 -4.50 3.22 1.31
CA ASP A 643 -5.01 2.04 0.61
C ASP A 643 -5.33 0.88 1.58
N PHE A 644 -5.40 1.16 2.90
CA PHE A 644 -5.63 0.15 3.92
C PHE A 644 -7.13 0.03 4.25
N GLY A 645 -7.86 -0.76 3.45
CA GLY A 645 -9.28 -1.03 3.66
C GLY A 645 -10.15 0.23 3.67
N SER A 646 -11.21 0.25 4.49
CA SER A 646 -12.08 1.43 4.72
C SER A 646 -11.64 2.28 5.92
N GLU A 647 -10.48 1.99 6.53
CA GLU A 647 -10.07 2.60 7.80
C GLU A 647 -9.94 4.13 7.67
N LEU A 648 -9.31 4.62 6.61
CA LEU A 648 -9.18 6.05 6.36
C LEU A 648 -10.53 6.70 6.10
N ASP A 649 -11.37 6.08 5.27
CA ASP A 649 -12.68 6.59 4.91
C ASP A 649 -13.63 6.71 6.11
N GLU A 650 -13.56 5.80 7.07
CA GLU A 650 -14.38 5.82 8.29
C GLU A 650 -13.90 6.86 9.30
N ASN A 651 -12.59 7.12 9.34
CA ASN A 651 -11.97 8.01 10.34
C ASN A 651 -11.68 9.42 9.82
N ALA A 652 -11.69 9.66 8.51
CA ALA A 652 -11.27 10.92 7.90
C ALA A 652 -12.01 12.14 8.47
N VAL A 653 -13.34 12.08 8.56
CA VAL A 653 -14.18 13.18 9.08
C VAL A 653 -13.80 13.51 10.54
N ASN A 654 -13.65 12.49 11.37
CA ASN A 654 -13.28 12.65 12.78
C ASN A 654 -11.85 13.18 12.97
N LEU A 655 -10.95 12.84 12.05
CA LEU A 655 -9.59 13.40 12.02
C LEU A 655 -9.58 14.86 11.57
N VAL A 656 -10.43 15.25 10.61
CA VAL A 656 -10.61 16.67 10.25
C VAL A 656 -11.04 17.48 11.46
N TYR A 657 -12.10 17.04 12.17
CA TYR A 657 -12.57 17.74 13.37
C TYR A 657 -11.49 17.87 14.45
N GLY A 658 -10.71 16.80 14.66
CA GLY A 658 -9.56 16.84 15.56
C GLY A 658 -8.53 17.87 15.11
N LEU A 659 -7.94 17.67 13.92
CA LEU A 659 -6.82 18.48 13.43
C LEU A 659 -7.14 19.97 13.27
N VAL A 660 -8.36 20.30 12.87
CA VAL A 660 -8.81 21.68 12.67
C VAL A 660 -9.11 22.38 14.00
N GLY A 661 -9.64 21.65 14.99
CA GLY A 661 -9.94 22.16 16.32
C GLY A 661 -8.72 22.33 17.23
N LEU A 662 -7.59 21.68 16.91
CA LEU A 662 -6.36 21.74 17.70
C LEU A 662 -5.81 23.17 17.84
N GLN A 663 -5.42 23.51 19.06
CA GLN A 663 -4.71 24.72 19.45
C GLN A 663 -3.40 24.36 20.15
N ASP A 664 -2.39 25.21 20.04
CA ASP A 664 -1.08 24.97 20.63
C ASP A 664 -1.05 25.40 22.11
N THR A 665 -1.78 24.67 22.95
CA THR A 665 -1.88 24.97 24.40
C THR A 665 -0.57 24.71 25.14
N PHE A 666 0.30 23.86 24.58
CA PHE A 666 1.52 23.36 25.22
C PHE A 666 2.82 23.86 24.58
N GLU A 667 2.74 24.80 23.62
CA GLU A 667 3.87 25.34 22.86
C GLU A 667 4.78 24.25 22.25
N LEU A 668 4.17 23.29 21.55
CA LEU A 668 4.87 22.13 21.01
C LEU A 668 5.76 22.50 19.81
N ASP A 669 6.95 21.93 19.76
CA ASP A 669 7.91 22.16 18.68
C ASP A 669 7.33 21.82 17.29
N GLY A 670 7.23 22.85 16.44
CA GLY A 670 6.75 22.71 15.06
C GLY A 670 5.28 22.29 14.96
N PHE A 671 4.47 22.56 15.98
CA PHE A 671 3.04 22.24 16.04
C PHE A 671 2.29 22.62 14.75
N ASP A 672 2.38 23.89 14.35
CA ASP A 672 1.66 24.41 13.18
C ASP A 672 2.04 23.69 11.89
N VAL A 673 3.33 23.39 11.75
CA VAL A 673 3.86 22.69 10.57
C VAL A 673 3.34 21.24 10.55
N LYS A 674 3.38 20.54 11.68
CA LYS A 674 2.88 19.15 11.80
C LYS A 674 1.37 19.07 11.57
N ARG A 675 0.60 19.99 12.18
CA ARG A 675 -0.86 20.13 12.01
C ARG A 675 -1.23 20.39 10.55
N GLN A 676 -0.57 21.35 9.89
CA GLN A 676 -0.80 21.67 8.48
C GLN A 676 -0.49 20.46 7.58
N ARG A 677 0.63 19.76 7.81
CA ARG A 677 1.04 18.59 7.01
C ARG A 677 0.06 17.42 7.15
N ALA A 678 -0.39 17.14 8.36
CA ALA A 678 -1.40 16.10 8.61
C ALA A 678 -2.71 16.41 7.88
N LEU A 679 -3.17 17.67 7.91
CA LEU A 679 -4.39 18.08 7.22
C LEU A 679 -4.23 18.05 5.70
N ASN A 680 -3.07 18.45 5.16
CA ASN A 680 -2.76 18.32 3.72
C ASN A 680 -2.81 16.86 3.27
N ALA A 681 -2.15 15.97 4.00
CA ALA A 681 -2.13 14.53 3.70
C ALA A 681 -3.55 13.94 3.72
N LEU A 682 -4.40 14.38 4.66
CA LEU A 682 -5.78 13.92 4.74
C LEU A 682 -6.62 14.36 3.52
N VAL A 683 -6.46 15.60 3.08
CA VAL A 683 -7.12 16.14 1.86
C VAL A 683 -6.66 15.40 0.60
N VAL A 684 -5.40 14.98 0.53
CA VAL A 684 -4.85 14.23 -0.61
C VAL A 684 -5.28 12.76 -0.59
N CYS A 685 -5.24 12.10 0.57
CA CYS A 685 -5.53 10.68 0.67
C CYS A 685 -7.03 10.35 0.65
N CYS A 686 -7.90 11.24 1.13
CA CYS A 686 -9.36 11.06 1.14
C CYS A 686 -10.11 12.35 0.72
N PRO A 687 -9.93 12.83 -0.53
CA PRO A 687 -10.46 14.14 -0.97
C PRO A 687 -11.99 14.23 -0.90
N ARG A 688 -12.71 13.13 -1.19
CA ARG A 688 -14.17 13.10 -1.25
C ARG A 688 -14.87 13.32 0.10
N LYS A 689 -14.18 13.03 1.22
CA LYS A 689 -14.73 13.27 2.57
C LYS A 689 -14.01 14.42 3.26
N ALA A 690 -12.67 14.44 3.21
CA ALA A 690 -11.89 15.43 3.94
C ALA A 690 -12.13 16.86 3.42
N ALA A 691 -12.12 17.09 2.09
CA ALA A 691 -12.28 18.44 1.55
C ALA A 691 -13.67 19.04 1.84
N PRO A 692 -14.80 18.34 1.59
CA PRO A 692 -16.11 18.85 1.98
C PRO A 692 -16.25 19.12 3.47
N THR A 693 -15.70 18.26 4.34
CA THR A 693 -15.72 18.49 5.79
C THR A 693 -14.91 19.72 6.18
N VAL A 694 -13.70 19.89 5.64
CA VAL A 694 -12.88 21.09 5.89
C VAL A 694 -13.61 22.36 5.46
N ILE A 695 -14.29 22.33 4.30
CA ILE A 695 -15.08 23.46 3.79
C ILE A 695 -16.26 23.76 4.73
N GLN A 696 -17.00 22.73 5.17
CA GLN A 696 -18.10 22.91 6.12
C GLN A 696 -17.63 23.52 7.44
N GLU A 697 -16.50 23.05 7.98
CA GLU A 697 -15.93 23.59 9.21
C GLU A 697 -15.44 25.03 9.04
N PHE A 698 -14.89 25.39 7.88
CA PHE A 698 -14.46 26.77 7.59
C PHE A 698 -15.60 27.78 7.77
N PHE A 699 -16.83 27.41 7.40
CA PHE A 699 -17.99 28.30 7.52
C PHE A 699 -18.61 28.40 8.92
N LYS A 700 -18.06 27.70 9.92
CA LYS A 700 -18.51 27.80 11.31
C LYS A 700 -17.83 28.96 12.05
N ASN A 701 -18.56 29.58 12.97
CA ASN A 701 -18.11 30.76 13.72
C ASN A 701 -17.16 30.46 14.88
N GLN A 702 -16.81 29.19 15.12
CA GLN A 702 -16.05 28.74 16.29
C GLN A 702 -14.52 28.71 16.10
N TYR A 703 -14.03 29.01 14.90
CA TYR A 703 -12.61 28.88 14.55
C TYR A 703 -11.91 30.22 14.46
N SER A 704 -10.65 30.25 14.89
CA SER A 704 -9.75 31.39 14.73
C SER A 704 -9.34 31.60 13.28
N THR A 705 -8.82 32.80 12.98
CA THR A 705 -8.27 33.15 11.67
C THR A 705 -7.12 32.23 11.25
N ASP A 706 -6.26 31.83 12.19
CA ASP A 706 -5.16 30.90 11.95
C ASP A 706 -5.68 29.50 11.56
N GLN A 707 -6.62 28.94 12.33
CA GLN A 707 -7.24 27.65 12.00
C GLN A 707 -7.91 27.68 10.62
N ARG A 708 -8.55 28.78 10.26
CA ARG A 708 -9.13 28.99 8.92
C ARG A 708 -8.08 29.06 7.82
N PHE A 709 -6.94 29.69 8.07
CA PHE A 709 -5.82 29.67 7.12
C PHE A 709 -5.23 28.27 6.96
N VAL A 710 -5.17 27.48 8.03
CA VAL A 710 -4.74 26.08 7.96
C VAL A 710 -5.69 25.25 7.09
N MET A 711 -7.00 25.43 7.25
CA MET A 711 -8.03 24.81 6.39
C MET A 711 -7.85 25.20 4.91
N LEU A 712 -7.76 26.50 4.62
CA LEU A 712 -7.61 27.02 3.25
C LEU A 712 -6.29 26.57 2.58
N ASN A 713 -5.20 26.53 3.35
CA ASN A 713 -3.93 25.99 2.87
C ASN A 713 -4.01 24.51 2.54
N ALA A 714 -4.71 23.71 3.35
CA ALA A 714 -4.84 22.29 3.11
C ALA A 714 -5.63 21.99 1.84
N LEU A 715 -6.68 22.77 1.57
CA LEU A 715 -7.43 22.70 0.32
C LEU A 715 -6.53 23.06 -0.88
N ALA A 716 -5.83 24.19 -0.83
CA ALA A 716 -4.99 24.66 -1.95
C ALA A 716 -3.80 23.73 -2.25
N LEU A 717 -3.06 23.32 -1.21
CA LEU A 717 -1.87 22.48 -1.36
C LEU A 717 -2.25 21.04 -1.70
N GLY A 718 -3.30 20.51 -1.08
CA GLY A 718 -3.82 19.19 -1.40
C GLY A 718 -4.35 19.10 -2.82
N ALA A 719 -5.06 20.12 -3.31
CA ALA A 719 -5.50 20.19 -4.70
C ALA A 719 -4.32 20.22 -5.70
N ARG A 720 -3.26 20.98 -5.39
CA ARG A 720 -2.05 21.01 -6.24
C ARG A 720 -1.31 19.68 -6.24
N GLU A 721 -1.24 19.01 -5.11
CA GLU A 721 -0.65 17.66 -5.01
C GLU A 721 -1.46 16.65 -5.84
N LEU A 722 -2.79 16.66 -5.72
CA LEU A 722 -3.70 15.81 -6.52
C LEU A 722 -3.68 16.15 -8.01
N ALA A 723 -3.36 17.40 -8.38
CA ALA A 723 -3.20 17.85 -9.76
C ALA A 723 -1.76 17.66 -10.28
N SER A 724 -0.85 17.10 -9.47
CA SER A 724 0.58 16.95 -9.78
C SER A 724 1.28 18.26 -10.19
N LEU A 725 0.83 19.40 -9.64
CA LEU A 725 1.41 20.72 -9.86
C LEU A 725 2.48 21.04 -8.79
N SER A 726 3.45 21.89 -9.14
CA SER A 726 4.55 22.25 -8.22
C SER A 726 4.02 22.83 -6.90
N ILE A 727 4.64 22.50 -5.77
CA ILE A 727 4.25 23.02 -4.45
C ILE A 727 5.42 23.87 -3.92
N PRO A 728 5.19 25.03 -3.27
CA PRO A 728 6.26 25.81 -2.67
C PRO A 728 7.14 24.97 -1.72
N PRO A 729 8.47 25.23 -1.63
CA PRO A 729 9.45 24.38 -0.95
C PRO A 729 9.39 24.40 0.59
N THR A 730 8.20 24.55 1.17
CA THR A 730 7.94 24.32 2.61
C THR A 730 7.61 22.85 2.91
N SER A 731 7.34 22.04 1.88
CA SER A 731 7.23 20.58 1.99
C SER A 731 8.58 19.92 1.70
N SER A 732 9.24 19.43 2.75
CA SER A 732 10.44 18.59 2.67
C SER A 732 10.22 17.25 1.94
N TYR A 733 9.02 17.00 1.39
CA TYR A 733 8.74 15.87 0.51
C TYR A 733 9.39 16.03 -0.87
N SER A 734 9.56 17.25 -1.40
CA SER A 734 10.25 17.44 -2.70
C SER A 734 11.77 17.29 -2.60
N ALA A 735 12.35 17.33 -1.40
CA ALA A 735 13.79 17.12 -1.20
C ALA A 735 14.18 15.63 -1.16
N ALA A 736 13.25 14.74 -0.82
CA ALA A 736 13.48 13.30 -0.77
C ALA A 736 13.26 12.58 -2.11
N LEU A 737 12.58 13.23 -3.06
CA LEU A 737 12.25 12.66 -4.39
C LEU A 737 13.02 13.29 -5.56
N GLN A 738 13.92 14.24 -5.32
CA GLN A 738 14.88 14.65 -6.34
C GLN A 738 16.19 13.86 -6.18
N PRO A 739 16.72 13.24 -7.25
CA PRO A 739 18.10 12.78 -7.25
C PRO A 739 18.99 13.98 -6.96
N ILE A 740 19.78 13.90 -5.90
CA ILE A 740 20.76 14.92 -5.53
C ILE A 740 21.64 15.19 -6.76
N PRO A 741 21.58 16.37 -7.40
CA PRO A 741 22.57 16.72 -8.40
C PRO A 741 23.80 17.19 -7.63
N ASN A 742 24.90 16.47 -7.82
CA ASN A 742 26.25 16.77 -7.37
C ASN A 742 26.49 18.24 -7.02
N THR A 743 26.95 18.44 -5.79
CA THR A 743 27.74 19.55 -5.26
C THR A 743 28.27 20.49 -6.35
N LYS A 744 27.58 21.61 -6.55
CA LYS A 744 28.23 22.84 -7.01
C LYS A 744 28.56 23.67 -5.76
N PRO A 745 29.80 24.19 -5.63
CA PRO A 745 30.18 24.99 -4.48
C PRO A 745 29.28 26.23 -4.41
N LEU A 746 28.58 26.39 -3.28
CA LEU A 746 27.81 27.61 -2.99
C LEU A 746 28.80 28.76 -2.86
N PHE A 747 28.71 29.74 -3.76
CA PHE A 747 29.35 31.04 -3.59
C PHE A 747 28.83 31.71 -2.30
N PRO A 748 29.65 32.50 -1.58
CA PRO A 748 29.23 33.22 -0.38
C PRO A 748 28.15 34.27 -0.70
N SER A 749 26.88 33.88 -0.67
CA SER A 749 25.77 34.82 -0.73
C SER A 749 25.70 35.59 0.59
N LYS A 750 25.41 36.90 0.52
CA LYS A 750 25.26 37.83 1.65
C LYS A 750 24.05 37.49 2.55
N ARG A 751 23.90 36.24 2.97
CA ARG A 751 22.86 35.77 3.88
C ARG A 751 23.44 35.64 5.28
N LEU A 752 22.67 36.06 6.27
CA LEU A 752 22.97 35.80 7.67
C LEU A 752 23.04 34.28 7.91
N PRO A 753 23.76 33.85 8.96
CA PRO A 753 23.73 32.46 9.42
C PRO A 753 22.30 31.92 9.49
N PRO A 754 22.05 30.66 9.08
CA PRO A 754 20.70 30.14 8.80
C PRO A 754 19.72 30.27 9.97
N ALA A 755 20.21 30.17 11.22
CA ALA A 755 19.40 30.40 12.41
C ALA A 755 18.89 31.85 12.53
N LEU A 756 19.72 32.84 12.22
CA LEU A 756 19.35 34.25 12.23
C LEU A 756 18.51 34.62 11.00
N HIS A 757 18.84 34.06 9.83
CA HIS A 757 18.06 34.25 8.61
C HIS A 757 16.62 33.74 8.76
N ASN A 758 16.42 32.59 9.41
CA ASN A 758 15.10 32.04 9.70
C ASN A 758 14.34 32.88 10.74
N LYS A 759 15.03 33.41 11.76
CA LYS A 759 14.42 34.24 12.82
C LYS A 759 13.87 35.59 12.30
N TYR A 760 14.48 36.16 11.25
CA TYR A 760 13.97 37.38 10.62
C TYR A 760 12.92 37.12 9.51
N LEU A 761 12.84 35.91 8.95
CA LEU A 761 11.81 35.51 7.98
C LEU A 761 10.45 35.19 8.62
N THR A 762 10.46 34.66 9.86
CA THR A 762 9.24 34.32 10.61
C THR A 762 8.36 35.52 10.94
N SER A 763 8.86 36.76 10.81
CA SER A 763 8.14 37.91 11.34
C SER A 763 7.16 38.60 10.39
N SER A 764 7.20 38.43 9.05
CA SER A 764 6.24 39.20 8.20
C SER A 764 5.93 38.70 6.76
N SER A 765 6.60 37.72 6.15
CA SER A 765 6.33 37.43 4.72
C SER A 765 6.43 35.97 4.24
N ALA A 766 6.77 35.00 5.11
CA ALA A 766 6.85 33.59 4.75
C ALA A 766 5.52 32.80 4.90
N ASN A 767 4.48 33.38 5.53
CA ASN A 767 3.33 32.61 6.03
C ASN A 767 2.11 32.51 5.08
N ASN A 768 2.26 32.83 3.78
CA ASN A 768 1.15 32.76 2.83
C ASN A 768 1.49 32.03 1.51
N PRO A 769 1.56 30.68 1.52
CA PRO A 769 1.82 29.89 0.32
C PRO A 769 0.76 30.12 -0.77
N VAL A 770 -0.51 30.28 -0.40
CA VAL A 770 -1.60 30.51 -1.36
C VAL A 770 -1.40 31.81 -2.13
N ARG A 771 -1.11 32.92 -1.46
CA ARG A 771 -0.86 34.22 -2.11
C ARG A 771 0.31 34.16 -3.08
N LYS A 772 1.39 33.46 -2.72
CA LYS A 772 2.52 33.25 -3.65
C LYS A 772 2.09 32.46 -4.89
N LEU A 773 1.32 31.39 -4.71
CA LEU A 773 0.82 30.58 -5.82
C LEU A 773 -0.08 31.40 -6.75
N VAL A 774 -1.00 32.19 -6.19
CA VAL A 774 -1.89 33.07 -6.97
C VAL A 774 -1.09 34.13 -7.72
N MET A 775 -0.07 34.75 -7.09
CA MET A 775 0.83 35.70 -7.77
C MET A 775 1.55 35.07 -8.96
N ASP A 776 2.08 33.85 -8.80
CA ASP A 776 2.79 33.15 -9.87
C ASP A 776 1.84 32.82 -11.03
N ILE A 777 0.62 32.34 -10.72
CA ILE A 777 -0.43 32.06 -11.70
C ILE A 777 -0.90 33.34 -12.41
N SER A 778 -1.19 34.41 -11.66
CA SER A 778 -1.68 35.68 -12.23
C SER A 778 -0.63 36.35 -13.10
N LYS A 779 0.64 36.27 -12.71
CA LYS A 779 1.77 36.74 -13.53
C LYS A 779 1.87 35.96 -14.84
N GLU A 780 1.78 34.63 -14.79
CA GLU A 780 1.78 33.78 -15.98
C GLU A 780 0.63 34.14 -16.94
N ALA A 781 -0.59 34.30 -16.42
CA ALA A 781 -1.77 34.68 -17.20
C ALA A 781 -1.60 36.03 -17.93
N VAL A 782 -1.00 37.03 -17.25
CA VAL A 782 -0.71 38.35 -17.83
C VAL A 782 0.43 38.29 -18.87
N GLU A 783 1.47 37.49 -18.64
CA GLU A 783 2.58 37.33 -19.59
C GLU A 783 2.11 36.70 -20.90
N LYS A 784 1.21 35.72 -20.85
CA LYS A 784 0.57 35.13 -22.05
C LYS A 784 -0.17 36.17 -22.90
N SER A 785 -0.84 37.15 -22.28
CA SER A 785 -1.51 38.24 -23.01
C SER A 785 -0.55 39.18 -23.73
N LYS A 786 0.70 39.32 -23.25
CA LYS A 786 1.71 40.15 -23.95
C LYS A 786 2.15 39.50 -25.26
N GLU A 787 2.25 38.17 -25.29
CA GLU A 787 2.61 37.42 -26.49
C GLU A 787 1.48 37.45 -27.54
N SER A 788 0.21 37.30 -27.14
CA SER A 788 -0.94 37.38 -28.06
C SER A 788 -1.17 38.80 -28.62
N THR A 789 -0.78 39.84 -27.88
CA THR A 789 -0.90 41.25 -28.32
C THR A 789 0.32 41.70 -29.15
N ALA A 790 1.46 41.02 -29.05
CA ALA A 790 2.65 41.31 -29.85
C ALA A 790 2.41 41.09 -31.37
N ASP A 791 1.47 40.22 -31.73
CA ASP A 791 1.03 40.01 -33.11
C ASP A 791 0.16 41.16 -33.68
N LYS A 792 -0.30 42.10 -32.82
CA LYS A 792 -1.12 43.26 -33.22
C LYS A 792 -0.32 44.57 -33.38
N VAL A 793 1.00 44.56 -33.21
CA VAL A 793 1.84 45.77 -33.38
C VAL A 793 2.39 45.87 -34.82
N PRO A 794 2.21 47.00 -35.53
CA PRO A 794 2.76 47.19 -36.88
C PRO A 794 4.28 46.97 -36.96
N GLN A 795 4.69 46.28 -38.03
CA GLN A 795 6.01 45.65 -38.28
C GLN A 795 7.24 46.59 -38.44
N LEU A 796 7.37 47.72 -37.73
CA LEU A 796 8.47 48.67 -37.98
C LEU A 796 9.53 48.82 -36.87
N VAL A 797 9.47 48.08 -35.75
CA VAL A 797 10.47 48.19 -34.66
C VAL A 797 11.28 46.90 -34.44
N ARG A 798 11.11 45.89 -35.30
CA ARG A 798 11.79 44.58 -35.18
C ARG A 798 13.07 44.44 -36.02
N GLU A 799 13.75 45.54 -36.33
CA GLU A 799 14.98 45.49 -37.14
C GLU A 799 16.29 45.72 -36.38
N ARG A 800 16.26 45.88 -35.06
CA ARG A 800 17.50 45.96 -34.27
C ARG A 800 17.42 45.11 -33.01
N GLN A 801 17.54 43.80 -33.17
CA GLN A 801 18.42 42.97 -32.32
C GLN A 801 18.54 41.55 -32.87
N LEU A 802 19.79 41.14 -32.98
CA LEU A 802 20.32 40.10 -33.83
C LEU A 802 20.18 38.69 -33.22
N ARG A 803 19.78 37.77 -34.11
CA ARG A 803 20.29 36.40 -34.31
C ARG A 803 21.14 35.79 -33.18
N ILE A 804 20.54 34.86 -32.43
CA ILE A 804 21.22 33.63 -31.99
C ILE A 804 20.28 32.46 -32.32
N ARG A 805 20.71 31.62 -33.27
CA ARG A 805 20.02 30.38 -33.66
C ARG A 805 20.09 29.38 -32.49
N LYS A 806 18.93 28.88 -32.05
CA LYS A 806 18.81 27.58 -31.36
C LYS A 806 17.98 26.66 -32.24
N SER A 807 18.47 25.46 -32.45
CA SER A 807 17.96 24.47 -33.41
C SER A 807 16.56 23.96 -33.06
N THR A 808 15.84 23.62 -34.13
CA THR A 808 14.50 23.03 -34.24
C THR A 808 14.17 21.97 -33.19
N LYS A 809 13.12 22.21 -32.40
CA LYS A 809 12.37 21.16 -31.70
C LYS A 809 11.47 20.46 -32.72
N ILE A 810 11.68 19.16 -32.87
CA ILE A 810 10.85 18.24 -33.63
C ILE A 810 9.54 18.06 -32.85
N THR A 811 8.41 18.23 -33.53
CA THR A 811 7.05 17.95 -33.06
C THR A 811 6.83 16.43 -33.06
N GLU A 812 6.55 15.83 -31.90
CA GLU A 812 6.05 14.46 -31.85
C GLU A 812 4.55 14.44 -32.21
N LEU A 813 4.20 13.59 -33.17
CA LEU A 813 2.82 13.30 -33.58
C LEU A 813 2.20 12.30 -32.59
N SER A 814 1.05 12.66 -32.03
CA SER A 814 0.21 11.75 -31.23
C SER A 814 -0.26 10.56 -32.07
N PRO A 815 -0.07 9.30 -31.63
CA PRO A 815 -0.63 8.15 -32.33
C PRO A 815 -2.12 7.98 -31.98
N THR A 816 -2.92 7.79 -33.03
CA THR A 816 -4.33 7.40 -33.04
C THR A 816 -4.57 6.08 -32.30
N PRO A 817 -5.72 5.89 -31.62
CA PRO A 817 -6.04 4.65 -30.93
C PRO A 817 -6.52 3.61 -31.95
N SER A 818 -5.80 2.49 -32.06
CA SER A 818 -6.28 1.28 -32.74
C SER A 818 -6.49 0.15 -31.74
N SER A 819 -7.49 -0.65 -32.04
CA SER A 819 -8.29 -1.44 -31.12
C SER A 819 -7.61 -2.69 -30.54
N SER A 820 -7.90 -2.92 -29.26
CA SER A 820 -8.13 -4.22 -28.58
C SER A 820 -7.08 -5.34 -28.69
N ARG A 821 -6.33 -5.54 -27.59
CA ARG A 821 -6.06 -6.88 -27.02
C ARG A 821 -6.25 -6.81 -25.49
N SER A 822 -7.26 -7.54 -25.03
CA SER A 822 -7.65 -7.68 -23.62
C SER A 822 -6.59 -8.50 -22.88
N VAL A 823 -5.83 -7.85 -22.01
CA VAL A 823 -5.12 -8.50 -20.91
C VAL A 823 -5.96 -8.23 -19.67
N LEU A 824 -6.37 -9.29 -18.99
CA LEU A 824 -7.09 -9.23 -17.72
C LEU A 824 -6.19 -8.55 -16.69
N GLN A 825 -6.37 -7.25 -16.54
CA GLN A 825 -5.71 -6.43 -15.53
C GLN A 825 -6.42 -6.69 -14.20
N GLU A 826 -5.64 -7.02 -13.17
CA GLU A 826 -6.06 -6.88 -11.77
C GLU A 826 -6.73 -5.51 -11.58
N PRO A 827 -7.75 -5.36 -10.70
CA PRO A 827 -8.39 -4.08 -10.48
C PRO A 827 -7.38 -3.12 -9.87
N GLN A 828 -6.63 -2.39 -10.71
CA GLN A 828 -5.88 -1.24 -10.27
C GLN A 828 -6.92 -0.20 -9.85
N VAL A 829 -6.93 0.08 -8.54
CA VAL A 829 -7.70 1.17 -7.96
C VAL A 829 -7.24 2.44 -8.66
N ARG A 830 -8.14 3.06 -9.43
CA ARG A 830 -7.86 4.32 -10.14
C ARG A 830 -7.45 5.37 -9.11
N GLU A 831 -6.26 5.94 -9.25
CA GLU A 831 -5.88 7.10 -8.45
C GLU A 831 -6.87 8.24 -8.75
N THR A 832 -7.53 8.76 -7.70
CA THR A 832 -8.43 9.91 -7.85
C THR A 832 -7.60 11.12 -8.27
N THR A 833 -7.75 11.54 -9.52
CA THR A 833 -7.13 12.78 -10.01
C THR A 833 -7.92 13.98 -9.55
N TYR A 834 -7.27 15.13 -9.32
CA TYR A 834 -7.98 16.35 -8.89
C TYR A 834 -9.12 16.72 -9.86
N THR A 835 -8.92 16.52 -11.16
CA THR A 835 -9.92 16.82 -12.21
C THR A 835 -11.24 16.05 -12.04
N GLU A 836 -11.23 14.88 -11.41
CA GLU A 836 -12.45 14.09 -11.15
C GLU A 836 -13.24 14.56 -9.92
N VAL A 837 -12.57 15.24 -8.98
CA VAL A 837 -13.15 15.62 -7.68
C VAL A 837 -13.25 17.13 -7.49
N ALA A 838 -12.64 17.93 -8.37
CA ALA A 838 -12.51 19.38 -8.24
C ALA A 838 -13.86 20.09 -8.11
N ALA A 839 -14.81 19.79 -8.99
CA ALA A 839 -16.13 20.44 -8.96
C ALA A 839 -16.94 19.98 -7.73
N GLU A 840 -17.11 18.67 -7.55
CA GLU A 840 -18.01 18.10 -6.54
C GLU A 840 -17.49 18.22 -5.09
N SER A 841 -16.17 18.11 -4.87
CA SER A 841 -15.60 18.01 -3.52
C SER A 841 -14.86 19.27 -3.05
N PHE A 842 -14.44 20.17 -3.95
CA PHE A 842 -13.65 21.36 -3.61
C PHE A 842 -14.36 22.67 -3.97
N VAL A 843 -14.55 22.93 -5.27
CA VAL A 843 -14.92 24.27 -5.74
C VAL A 843 -16.39 24.58 -5.47
N MET A 844 -17.33 23.73 -5.90
CA MET A 844 -18.76 24.01 -5.72
C MET A 844 -19.19 23.99 -4.25
N PRO A 845 -18.71 23.07 -3.40
CA PRO A 845 -18.99 23.17 -1.97
C PRO A 845 -18.50 24.50 -1.36
N LEU A 846 -17.30 24.98 -1.71
CA LEU A 846 -16.77 26.24 -1.20
C LEU A 846 -17.63 27.44 -1.64
N ILE A 847 -18.01 27.48 -2.93
CA ILE A 847 -18.86 28.54 -3.50
C ILE A 847 -20.26 28.52 -2.88
N ASN A 848 -20.90 27.35 -2.79
CA ASN A 848 -22.27 27.24 -2.28
C ASN A 848 -22.35 27.63 -0.80
N HIS A 849 -21.40 27.19 0.03
CA HIS A 849 -21.39 27.59 1.44
C HIS A 849 -21.06 29.07 1.59
N PHE A 850 -20.23 29.64 0.71
CA PHE A 850 -20.00 31.08 0.67
C PHE A 850 -21.29 31.86 0.39
N TRP A 851 -22.04 31.48 -0.64
CA TRP A 851 -23.31 32.15 -0.97
C TRP A 851 -24.34 32.04 0.15
N LEU A 852 -24.46 30.86 0.78
CA LEU A 852 -25.33 30.67 1.93
C LEU A 852 -24.90 31.57 3.10
N HIS A 853 -23.61 31.60 3.42
CA HIS A 853 -23.08 32.43 4.50
C HIS A 853 -23.26 33.92 4.22
N LEU A 854 -23.02 34.37 2.99
CA LEU A 854 -23.21 35.75 2.57
C LEU A 854 -24.68 36.16 2.68
N ARG A 855 -25.61 35.33 2.16
CA ARG A 855 -27.05 35.57 2.26
C ARG A 855 -27.53 35.65 3.71
N ASP A 856 -27.09 34.72 4.55
CA ASP A 856 -27.47 34.69 5.96
C ASP A 856 -26.92 35.90 6.72
N SER A 857 -25.69 36.32 6.40
CA SER A 857 -25.07 37.52 6.98
C SER A 857 -25.80 38.79 6.56
N LEU A 858 -26.08 38.96 5.27
CA LEU A 858 -26.83 40.12 4.75
C LEU A 858 -28.26 40.19 5.32
N THR A 859 -28.92 39.03 5.50
CA THR A 859 -30.25 38.97 6.11
C THR A 859 -30.21 39.37 7.58
N ARG A 860 -29.17 38.95 8.32
CA ARG A 860 -28.96 39.36 9.72
C ARG A 860 -28.66 40.86 9.84
N GLU A 861 -27.86 41.40 8.94
CA GLU A 861 -27.60 42.84 8.86
C GLU A 861 -28.89 43.61 8.53
N SER A 862 -29.69 43.19 7.54
CA SER A 862 -30.93 43.88 7.18
C SER A 862 -31.97 43.85 8.29
N MET A 863 -32.09 42.71 9.00
CA MET A 863 -33.04 42.53 10.09
C MET A 863 -32.70 43.36 11.34
N THR A 864 -31.43 43.72 11.51
CA THR A 864 -30.96 44.52 12.66
C THR A 864 -30.70 45.98 12.29
N SER A 865 -30.65 46.33 11.01
CA SER A 865 -30.56 47.71 10.52
C SER A 865 -31.82 48.54 10.79
N SER A 866 -32.98 47.89 11.01
CA SER A 866 -34.27 48.53 11.32
C SER A 866 -34.43 48.90 12.80
N HIS A 867 -33.51 48.45 13.67
CA HIS A 867 -33.50 48.85 15.08
C HIS A 867 -32.89 50.26 15.21
N SER A 868 -33.58 51.14 15.93
CA SER A 868 -33.17 52.54 16.17
C SER A 868 -31.95 52.68 17.09
N ASP A 869 -31.57 51.61 17.79
CA ASP A 869 -30.46 51.60 18.76
C ASP A 869 -29.18 51.01 18.11
N PRO A 870 -28.10 51.79 17.96
CA PRO A 870 -26.82 51.33 17.40
C PRO A 870 -26.19 50.14 18.13
N LEU A 871 -26.54 49.92 19.41
CA LEU A 871 -26.06 48.80 20.22
C LEU A 871 -26.68 47.45 19.82
N HIS A 872 -27.88 47.46 19.23
CA HIS A 872 -28.62 46.25 18.84
C HIS A 872 -28.50 45.93 17.36
N ARG A 873 -27.79 46.76 16.59
CA ARG A 873 -27.42 46.47 15.21
C ARG A 873 -26.46 45.28 15.19
N TYR A 874 -26.66 44.31 14.29
CA TYR A 874 -25.72 43.22 14.10
C TYR A 874 -24.40 43.81 13.58
N LYS A 875 -23.49 44.07 14.50
CA LYS A 875 -22.09 44.34 14.20
C LYS A 875 -21.41 42.98 14.22
N GLY A 876 -21.04 42.46 13.05
CA GLY A 876 -20.20 41.26 12.95
C GLY A 876 -18.86 41.53 13.63
N THR A 877 -18.77 41.37 14.95
CA THR A 877 -17.61 41.73 15.75
C THR A 877 -16.78 40.48 16.02
N GLY A 878 -15.57 40.44 15.46
CA GLY A 878 -14.60 39.37 15.67
C GLY A 878 -13.64 39.19 14.49
N THR A 879 -12.35 39.04 14.78
CA THR A 879 -11.28 38.79 13.79
C THR A 879 -11.44 37.45 13.05
N GLY A 880 -12.23 36.53 13.60
CA GLY A 880 -12.58 35.22 13.04
C GLY A 880 -13.85 35.20 12.16
N MET A 881 -14.27 36.31 11.56
CA MET A 881 -15.40 36.34 10.61
C MET A 881 -14.93 36.06 9.17
N ILE A 882 -15.75 35.38 8.35
CA ILE A 882 -15.36 34.94 6.99
C ILE A 882 -15.33 36.14 6.03
N LEU A 883 -16.25 37.07 6.23
CA LEU A 883 -16.38 38.30 5.45
C LEU A 883 -15.37 39.37 5.87
N ASN A 884 -14.55 39.12 6.89
CA ASN A 884 -13.39 39.95 7.18
C ASN A 884 -12.45 39.91 5.97
N ALA A 885 -12.03 41.08 5.50
CA ALA A 885 -11.23 41.25 4.30
C ALA A 885 -9.95 40.39 4.29
N LEU A 886 -9.30 40.18 5.43
CA LEU A 886 -8.13 39.29 5.53
C LEU A 886 -8.47 37.81 5.25
N VAL A 887 -9.58 37.31 5.80
CA VAL A 887 -10.04 35.92 5.59
C VAL A 887 -10.60 35.75 4.19
N LEU A 888 -11.33 36.76 3.72
CA LEU A 888 -11.92 36.77 2.39
C LEU A 888 -10.87 36.84 1.28
N GLU A 889 -9.83 37.66 1.41
CA GLU A 889 -8.65 37.67 0.50
C GLU A 889 -8.09 36.25 0.36
N ARG A 890 -7.86 35.57 1.50
CA ARG A 890 -7.27 34.23 1.52
C ARG A 890 -8.20 33.17 0.94
N MET A 891 -9.52 33.28 1.17
CA MET A 891 -10.52 32.38 0.60
C MET A 891 -10.59 32.53 -0.93
N LEU A 892 -10.64 33.77 -1.43
CA LEU A 892 -10.63 34.06 -2.88
C LEU A 892 -9.34 33.58 -3.55
N GLY A 893 -8.19 33.80 -2.91
CA GLY A 893 -6.91 33.28 -3.40
C GLY A 893 -6.88 31.74 -3.42
N THR A 894 -7.48 31.09 -2.42
CA THR A 894 -7.59 29.62 -2.38
C THR A 894 -8.48 29.13 -3.51
N LEU A 895 -9.63 29.77 -3.73
CA LEU A 895 -10.53 29.47 -4.84
C LEU A 895 -9.81 29.63 -6.19
N ALA A 896 -8.99 30.66 -6.38
CA ALA A 896 -8.21 30.84 -7.59
C ALA A 896 -7.23 29.68 -7.84
N VAL A 897 -6.55 29.18 -6.79
CA VAL A 897 -5.67 28.01 -6.90
C VAL A 897 -6.47 26.74 -7.23
N LEU A 898 -7.63 26.53 -6.59
CA LEU A 898 -8.50 25.37 -6.83
C LEU A 898 -9.04 25.35 -8.26
N VAL A 899 -9.48 26.50 -8.77
CA VAL A 899 -9.99 26.67 -10.14
C VAL A 899 -8.89 26.43 -11.17
N HIS A 900 -7.70 27.00 -10.95
CA HIS A 900 -6.55 26.80 -11.83
C HIS A 900 -6.11 25.33 -11.87
N ALA A 901 -6.02 24.66 -10.72
CA ALA A 901 -5.65 23.24 -10.65
C ALA A 901 -6.66 22.34 -11.37
N GLY A 902 -7.92 22.75 -11.47
CA GLY A 902 -9.03 21.98 -12.04
C GLY A 902 -9.31 22.28 -13.52
N ARG A 903 -8.52 23.12 -14.20
CA ARG A 903 -8.81 23.65 -15.54
C ARG A 903 -9.08 22.61 -16.64
N ASN A 904 -8.59 21.38 -16.46
CA ASN A 904 -8.77 20.29 -17.42
C ASN A 904 -9.98 19.37 -17.07
N GLY A 905 -10.80 19.75 -16.08
CA GLY A 905 -11.99 18.99 -15.67
C GLY A 905 -13.15 19.12 -16.66
N LYS A 906 -14.00 18.09 -16.75
CA LYS A 906 -15.13 18.06 -17.70
C LYS A 906 -16.18 19.12 -17.38
N GLU A 907 -16.42 19.33 -16.09
CA GLU A 907 -17.38 20.29 -15.54
C GLU A 907 -16.81 21.71 -15.46
N TRP A 908 -15.54 21.91 -15.86
CA TRP A 908 -14.84 23.16 -15.62
C TRP A 908 -15.45 24.34 -16.39
N LEU A 909 -15.65 24.20 -17.70
CA LEU A 909 -16.18 25.27 -18.55
C LEU A 909 -17.65 25.60 -18.24
N GLY A 910 -18.48 24.57 -18.01
CA GLY A 910 -19.92 24.75 -17.86
C GLY A 910 -20.37 25.16 -16.45
N VAL A 911 -19.59 24.83 -15.41
CA VAL A 911 -20.00 25.05 -14.01
C VAL A 911 -18.93 25.81 -13.24
N VAL A 912 -17.70 25.30 -13.16
CA VAL A 912 -16.66 25.88 -12.27
C VAL A 912 -16.28 27.31 -12.69
N ALA A 913 -16.02 27.53 -13.97
CA ALA A 913 -15.63 28.83 -14.50
C ALA A 913 -16.70 29.92 -14.28
N PRO A 914 -17.97 29.76 -14.74
CA PRO A 914 -18.97 30.81 -14.57
C PRO A 914 -19.28 31.12 -13.10
N GLU A 915 -19.43 30.09 -12.26
CA GLU A 915 -19.74 30.27 -10.83
C GLU A 915 -18.59 30.96 -10.08
N SER A 916 -17.33 30.64 -10.41
CA SER A 916 -16.16 31.29 -9.81
C SER A 916 -16.01 32.75 -10.27
N LEU A 917 -16.35 33.06 -11.53
CA LEU A 917 -16.35 34.43 -12.04
C LEU A 917 -17.45 35.27 -11.39
N GLU A 918 -18.62 34.69 -11.13
CA GLU A 918 -19.72 35.35 -10.41
C GLU A 918 -19.29 35.73 -8.98
N VAL A 919 -18.67 34.80 -8.25
CA VAL A 919 -18.10 35.09 -6.92
C VAL A 919 -17.08 36.23 -6.97
N ALA A 920 -16.19 36.22 -7.97
CA ALA A 920 -15.18 37.26 -8.15
C ALA A 920 -15.78 38.64 -8.39
N VAL A 921 -16.76 38.72 -9.31
CA VAL A 921 -17.44 39.99 -9.64
C VAL A 921 -18.25 40.47 -8.44
N GLU A 922 -18.97 39.60 -7.74
CA GLU A 922 -19.81 40.01 -6.63
C GLU A 922 -19.01 40.50 -5.43
N CYS A 923 -17.93 39.81 -5.06
CA CYS A 923 -17.00 40.30 -4.03
C CYS A 923 -16.31 41.61 -4.49
N GLY A 924 -16.02 41.71 -5.78
CA GLY A 924 -15.40 42.87 -6.43
C GLY A 924 -16.30 44.12 -6.49
N VAL A 925 -17.60 43.96 -6.71
CA VAL A 925 -18.56 45.04 -7.00
C VAL A 925 -19.42 45.40 -5.77
N ARG A 926 -19.99 44.42 -5.05
CA ARG A 926 -20.90 44.69 -3.92
C ARG A 926 -20.18 44.92 -2.60
N ARG A 927 -20.71 45.79 -1.75
CA ARG A 927 -20.24 45.94 -0.35
C ARG A 927 -20.56 44.66 0.42
N ILE A 928 -19.60 44.18 1.19
CA ILE A 928 -19.67 42.86 1.84
C ILE A 928 -20.04 42.99 3.34
N SER A 929 -19.80 44.14 3.97
CA SER A 929 -20.29 44.50 5.31
C SER A 929 -20.36 46.03 5.51
N MET A 930 -21.14 46.49 6.50
CA MET A 930 -21.36 47.91 6.87
C MET A 930 -20.42 48.43 8.00
N VAL A 931 -19.46 47.61 8.47
CA VAL A 931 -18.67 47.87 9.70
C VAL A 931 -17.50 48.86 9.52
N GLU A 932 -17.11 49.18 8.28
CA GLU A 932 -15.91 50.00 7.96
C GLU A 932 -16.04 51.52 8.28
N ASP A 933 -17.10 51.96 8.99
CA ASP A 933 -17.49 53.37 9.07
C ASP A 933 -17.34 54.07 10.43
N GLU A 934 -16.96 53.40 11.51
CA GLU A 934 -17.02 53.99 12.85
C GLU A 934 -15.65 54.28 13.52
N ASP A 935 -14.51 53.90 12.93
CA ASP A 935 -13.18 54.06 13.56
C ASP A 935 -12.38 55.32 13.15
N GLU A 936 -12.91 56.20 12.28
CA GLU A 936 -12.32 57.53 12.03
C GLU A 936 -13.24 58.64 12.53
N GLY A 937 -13.17 58.87 13.84
CA GLY A 937 -13.52 60.16 14.43
C GLY A 937 -12.30 61.06 14.47
N ASP A 938 -12.09 61.89 13.45
CA ASP A 938 -11.55 63.23 13.68
C ASP A 938 -12.01 64.22 12.60
N GLU A 939 -12.29 65.43 13.06
CA GLU A 939 -12.99 66.49 12.37
C GLU A 939 -12.19 67.05 11.18
N THR A 940 -12.80 67.13 9.99
CA THR A 940 -12.56 68.25 9.07
C THR A 940 -13.72 68.42 8.10
N GLU A 941 -14.48 69.49 8.31
CA GLU A 941 -15.47 70.00 7.37
C GLU A 941 -14.81 70.40 6.05
N GLY A 942 -15.36 69.93 4.92
CA GLY A 942 -15.09 70.53 3.61
C GLY A 942 -15.21 69.59 2.43
N VAL A 943 -16.18 69.90 1.56
CA VAL A 943 -16.41 69.42 0.19
C VAL A 943 -17.39 68.25 0.04
N GLU A 944 -18.64 68.62 -0.21
CA GLU A 944 -19.66 67.77 -0.83
C GLU A 944 -19.25 67.37 -2.26
N GLY A 945 -19.23 66.07 -2.55
CA GLY A 945 -19.16 65.55 -3.92
C GLY A 945 -18.60 64.14 -4.07
N GLY A 946 -19.46 63.11 -3.94
CA GLY A 946 -19.19 61.75 -4.42
C GLY A 946 -18.98 60.70 -3.32
N GLY A 947 -20.06 60.29 -2.64
CA GLY A 947 -20.03 59.23 -1.64
C GLY A 947 -19.70 57.84 -2.22
N GLY A 948 -18.61 57.25 -1.75
CA GLY A 948 -18.18 55.89 -2.09
C GLY A 948 -17.06 55.40 -1.16
N LYS A 949 -17.42 55.14 0.10
CA LYS A 949 -16.62 54.46 1.14
C LYS A 949 -15.88 53.24 0.56
N GLY A 950 -14.57 53.18 0.76
CA GLY A 950 -13.64 52.33 0.01
C GLY A 950 -13.63 50.88 0.49
N LYS A 951 -13.41 49.93 -0.43
CA LYS A 951 -13.15 48.53 -0.08
C LYS A 951 -11.65 48.31 0.13
N GLU A 952 -11.28 47.38 1.01
CA GLU A 952 -9.86 47.03 1.20
C GLU A 952 -9.20 46.54 -0.11
N ALA A 953 -8.07 47.13 -0.47
CA ALA A 953 -7.33 46.85 -1.71
C ALA A 953 -6.95 45.36 -1.87
N ALA A 954 -6.77 44.63 -0.78
CA ALA A 954 -6.44 43.21 -0.77
C ALA A 954 -7.56 42.33 -1.36
N VAL A 955 -8.82 42.56 -0.96
CA VAL A 955 -9.99 41.82 -1.46
C VAL A 955 -10.24 42.11 -2.93
N LEU A 956 -10.10 43.38 -3.33
CA LEU A 956 -10.21 43.77 -4.74
C LEU A 956 -9.13 43.09 -5.59
N THR A 957 -7.90 43.02 -5.09
CA THR A 957 -6.80 42.32 -5.78
C THR A 957 -7.10 40.83 -5.94
N ALA A 958 -7.50 40.14 -4.86
CA ALA A 958 -7.79 38.71 -4.90
C ALA A 958 -8.99 38.39 -5.80
N SER A 959 -10.02 39.25 -5.81
CA SER A 959 -11.19 39.12 -6.71
C SER A 959 -10.78 39.24 -8.18
N LEU A 960 -9.94 40.24 -8.51
CA LEU A 960 -9.44 40.42 -9.88
C LEU A 960 -8.49 39.30 -10.31
N GLU A 961 -7.65 38.79 -9.40
CA GLU A 961 -6.78 37.64 -9.66
C GLU A 961 -7.60 36.36 -9.93
N LEU A 962 -8.69 36.13 -9.18
CA LEU A 962 -9.62 35.02 -9.46
C LEU A 962 -10.29 35.17 -10.83
N ALA A 963 -10.82 36.36 -11.15
CA ALA A 963 -11.43 36.64 -12.45
C ALA A 963 -10.44 36.43 -13.60
N LEU A 964 -9.19 36.88 -13.43
CA LEU A 964 -8.11 36.70 -14.40
C LEU A 964 -7.81 35.21 -14.64
N VAL A 965 -7.72 34.40 -13.59
CA VAL A 965 -7.48 32.95 -13.68
C VAL A 965 -8.60 32.25 -14.45
N VAL A 966 -9.85 32.60 -14.18
CA VAL A 966 -11.01 32.02 -14.90
C VAL A 966 -10.97 32.40 -16.38
N LEU A 967 -10.79 33.68 -16.69
CA LEU A 967 -10.80 34.17 -18.06
C LEU A 967 -9.63 33.60 -18.88
N ASP A 968 -8.44 33.49 -18.29
CA ASP A 968 -7.29 32.84 -18.93
C ASP A 968 -7.57 31.37 -19.22
N GLY A 969 -8.11 30.62 -18.25
CA GLY A 969 -8.45 29.21 -18.43
C GLY A 969 -9.54 28.96 -19.49
N CYS A 970 -10.54 29.85 -19.59
CA CYS A 970 -11.56 29.77 -20.64
C CYS A 970 -10.95 30.03 -22.03
N LEU A 971 -10.09 31.04 -22.14
CA LEU A 971 -9.37 31.33 -23.38
C LEU A 971 -8.45 30.19 -23.82
N GLU A 972 -7.80 29.49 -22.88
CA GLU A 972 -6.96 28.32 -23.17
C GLU A 972 -7.79 27.09 -23.58
N SER A 973 -8.94 26.87 -22.95
CA SER A 973 -9.70 25.61 -23.10
C SER A 973 -10.56 25.58 -24.36
N ASP A 974 -11.30 26.64 -24.65
CA ASP A 974 -12.22 26.70 -25.80
C ASP A 974 -12.18 28.05 -26.54
N GLY A 975 -11.16 28.86 -26.28
CA GLY A 975 -11.06 30.21 -26.82
C GLY A 975 -12.03 31.20 -26.17
N GLY A 976 -12.68 30.86 -25.05
CA GLY A 976 -13.65 31.68 -24.35
C GLY A 976 -15.07 31.59 -24.91
N LYS A 977 -15.38 30.55 -25.69
CA LYS A 977 -16.64 30.39 -26.41
C LYS A 977 -17.81 30.15 -25.46
N SER A 978 -17.75 29.12 -24.63
CA SER A 978 -18.85 28.74 -23.73
C SER A 978 -19.19 29.87 -22.76
N LEU A 979 -18.18 30.43 -22.08
CA LEU A 979 -18.38 31.53 -21.15
C LEU A 979 -18.92 32.79 -21.85
N GLY A 980 -18.38 33.12 -23.04
CA GLY A 980 -18.78 34.29 -23.81
C GLY A 980 -20.20 34.23 -24.39
N LEU A 981 -20.70 33.04 -24.71
CA LEU A 981 -22.03 32.86 -25.30
C LEU A 981 -23.13 32.60 -24.25
N GLU A 982 -22.83 31.81 -23.22
CA GLU A 982 -23.82 31.41 -22.22
C GLU A 982 -23.96 32.43 -21.09
N ARG A 983 -22.88 33.17 -20.79
CA ARG A 983 -22.81 34.15 -19.68
C ARG A 983 -22.27 35.52 -20.13
N THR A 984 -22.72 36.02 -21.28
CA THR A 984 -22.29 37.30 -21.88
C THR A 984 -22.31 38.47 -20.89
N ALA A 985 -23.40 38.65 -20.15
CA ALA A 985 -23.57 39.74 -19.21
C ALA A 985 -22.52 39.71 -18.08
N LEU A 986 -22.14 38.52 -17.63
CA LEU A 986 -21.12 38.34 -16.59
C LEU A 986 -19.72 38.71 -17.10
N VAL A 987 -19.39 38.34 -18.35
CA VAL A 987 -18.10 38.67 -18.98
C VAL A 987 -17.99 40.18 -19.22
N LEU A 988 -19.03 40.81 -19.76
CA LEU A 988 -19.06 42.26 -19.97
C LEU A 988 -19.02 43.01 -18.64
N GLY A 989 -19.80 42.57 -17.65
CA GLY A 989 -19.79 43.13 -16.30
C GLY A 989 -18.43 43.04 -15.62
N ALA A 990 -17.72 41.92 -15.77
CA ALA A 990 -16.35 41.76 -15.28
C ALA A 990 -15.38 42.73 -15.97
N GLY A 991 -15.51 42.94 -17.28
CA GLY A 991 -14.72 43.89 -18.06
C GLY A 991 -14.97 45.35 -17.65
N GLU A 992 -16.23 45.75 -17.52
CA GLU A 992 -16.60 47.10 -17.08
C GLU A 992 -16.13 47.39 -15.66
N TRP A 993 -16.29 46.42 -14.75
CA TRP A 993 -15.83 46.53 -13.38
C TRP A 993 -14.30 46.70 -13.31
N ALA A 994 -13.55 45.80 -13.97
CA ALA A 994 -12.09 45.90 -14.01
C ALA A 994 -11.60 47.19 -14.68
N GLY A 995 -12.30 47.66 -15.72
CA GLY A 995 -12.04 48.93 -16.40
C GLY A 995 -12.23 50.14 -15.47
N LYS A 996 -13.34 50.19 -14.71
CA LYS A 996 -13.59 51.24 -13.71
C LYS A 996 -12.50 51.25 -12.62
N VAL A 997 -12.11 50.09 -12.09
CA VAL A 997 -11.03 49.98 -11.11
C VAL A 997 -9.70 50.45 -11.70
N PHE A 998 -9.38 50.06 -12.93
CA PHE A 998 -8.16 50.48 -13.61
C PHE A 998 -8.12 52.00 -13.85
N GLU A 999 -9.23 52.61 -14.31
CA GLU A 999 -9.34 54.05 -14.49
C GLU A 999 -9.19 54.83 -13.18
N MET A 1000 -9.79 54.34 -12.10
CA MET A 1000 -9.64 54.95 -10.76
C MET A 1000 -8.17 54.96 -10.33
N LEU A 1001 -7.45 53.85 -10.51
CA LEU A 1001 -6.03 53.74 -10.17
C LEU A 1001 -5.14 54.59 -11.09
N ASP A 1002 -5.51 54.76 -12.37
CA ASP A 1002 -4.76 55.59 -13.32
C ASP A 1002 -4.93 57.09 -13.03
N ARG A 1003 -6.11 57.50 -12.52
CA ARG A 1003 -6.36 58.85 -12.00
C ARG A 1003 -5.68 59.12 -10.64
N GLY A 1004 -4.95 58.15 -10.09
CA GLY A 1004 -4.23 58.27 -8.82
C GLY A 1004 -5.11 58.18 -7.58
N VAL A 1005 -6.33 57.65 -7.70
CA VAL A 1005 -7.22 57.44 -6.54
C VAL A 1005 -6.65 56.29 -5.71
N LYS A 1006 -6.32 56.58 -4.45
CA LYS A 1006 -5.87 55.56 -3.50
C LYS A 1006 -7.06 54.80 -2.95
N VAL A 1007 -6.95 53.49 -2.95
CA VAL A 1007 -7.91 52.57 -2.33
C VAL A 1007 -7.51 52.36 -0.87
N GLU A 1008 -8.48 52.24 0.01
CA GLU A 1008 -8.29 51.97 1.44
C GLU A 1008 -7.51 50.65 1.65
N GLY A 1009 -6.56 50.65 2.59
CA GLY A 1009 -5.60 49.55 2.77
C GLY A 1009 -4.61 49.35 1.60
N GLY A 1010 -4.58 50.27 0.63
CA GLY A 1010 -3.72 50.23 -0.54
C GLY A 1010 -2.38 50.96 -0.36
N GLY A 1011 -1.30 50.38 -0.91
CA GLY A 1011 0.01 51.02 -1.01
C GLY A 1011 1.14 50.06 -1.38
N GLY A 1012 2.22 50.59 -1.97
CA GLY A 1012 3.43 49.84 -2.28
C GLY A 1012 3.21 48.70 -3.29
N GLU A 1013 3.60 47.47 -2.93
CA GLU A 1013 3.49 46.30 -3.81
C GLU A 1013 2.04 45.90 -4.12
N LEU A 1014 1.11 46.10 -3.17
CA LEU A 1014 -0.30 45.74 -3.34
C LEU A 1014 -0.99 46.61 -4.40
N GLU A 1015 -0.69 47.90 -4.45
CA GLU A 1015 -1.23 48.81 -5.46
C GLU A 1015 -0.78 48.43 -6.88
N VAL A 1016 0.51 48.06 -7.03
CA VAL A 1016 1.06 47.57 -8.30
C VAL A 1016 0.39 46.26 -8.73
N ARG A 1017 0.12 45.36 -7.78
CA ARG A 1017 -0.58 44.09 -8.05
C ARG A 1017 -2.02 44.32 -8.45
N LEU A 1018 -2.74 45.16 -7.72
CA LEU A 1018 -4.13 45.53 -8.02
C LEU A 1018 -4.26 46.09 -9.43
N ARG A 1019 -3.40 47.07 -9.78
CA ARG A 1019 -3.36 47.67 -11.12
C ARG A 1019 -3.07 46.65 -12.21
N ARG A 1020 -2.14 45.71 -11.96
CA ARG A 1020 -1.79 44.64 -12.91
C ARG A 1020 -2.95 43.66 -13.11
N ALA A 1021 -3.60 43.23 -12.03
CA ALA A 1021 -4.73 42.31 -12.09
C ALA A 1021 -5.91 42.96 -12.84
N ALA A 1022 -6.24 44.22 -12.55
CA ALA A 1022 -7.27 44.99 -13.26
C ALA A 1022 -6.98 45.07 -14.77
N ALA A 1023 -5.75 45.46 -15.13
CA ALA A 1023 -5.33 45.51 -16.54
C ALA A 1023 -5.41 44.14 -17.22
N GLY A 1024 -4.98 43.07 -16.53
CA GLY A 1024 -5.03 41.71 -17.05
C GLY A 1024 -6.45 41.25 -17.37
N VAL A 1025 -7.41 41.51 -16.48
CA VAL A 1025 -8.83 41.20 -16.71
C VAL A 1025 -9.37 41.96 -17.91
N VAL A 1026 -9.12 43.27 -18.00
CA VAL A 1026 -9.55 44.09 -19.16
C VAL A 1026 -9.00 43.53 -20.47
N LEU A 1027 -7.72 43.17 -20.52
CA LEU A 1027 -7.09 42.59 -21.71
C LEU A 1027 -7.69 41.23 -22.10
N LYS A 1028 -7.95 40.35 -21.13
CA LYS A 1028 -8.55 39.03 -21.40
C LYS A 1028 -10.01 39.14 -21.85
N VAL A 1029 -10.78 40.07 -21.26
CA VAL A 1029 -12.16 40.35 -21.71
C VAL A 1029 -12.15 40.95 -23.12
N ASP A 1030 -11.25 41.88 -23.44
CA ASP A 1030 -11.11 42.40 -24.81
C ASP A 1030 -10.72 41.29 -25.80
N GLU A 1031 -9.78 40.41 -25.42
CA GLU A 1031 -9.40 39.27 -26.25
C GLU A 1031 -10.59 38.33 -26.52
N LEU A 1032 -11.33 37.95 -25.47
CA LEU A 1032 -12.50 37.07 -25.56
C LEU A 1032 -13.62 37.71 -26.40
N THR A 1033 -13.97 38.97 -26.09
CA THR A 1033 -15.01 39.70 -26.84
C THR A 1033 -14.58 39.91 -28.28
N SER A 1034 -13.32 40.22 -28.58
CA SER A 1034 -12.84 40.39 -29.97
C SER A 1034 -13.03 39.11 -30.81
N ARG A 1035 -12.88 37.92 -30.21
CA ARG A 1035 -13.07 36.63 -30.89
C ARG A 1035 -14.54 36.28 -31.12
N TRP A 1036 -15.42 36.62 -30.17
CA TRP A 1036 -16.82 36.14 -30.16
C TRP A 1036 -17.89 37.24 -30.28
N ARG A 1037 -17.50 38.50 -30.48
CA ARG A 1037 -18.41 39.68 -30.53
C ARG A 1037 -19.63 39.47 -31.43
N ARG A 1038 -19.47 38.82 -32.59
CA ARG A 1038 -20.56 38.60 -33.57
C ARG A 1038 -21.58 37.54 -33.12
N SER A 1039 -21.23 36.73 -32.13
CA SER A 1039 -22.04 35.61 -31.64
C SER A 1039 -22.54 35.82 -30.21
N MET A 1040 -22.00 36.82 -29.50
CA MET A 1040 -22.49 37.24 -28.20
C MET A 1040 -23.91 37.80 -28.30
N ILE A 1041 -24.75 37.46 -27.32
CA ILE A 1041 -26.12 37.97 -27.22
C ILE A 1041 -26.06 39.48 -26.92
N ASP A 1042 -26.77 40.30 -27.70
CA ASP A 1042 -26.94 41.72 -27.40
C ASP A 1042 -27.67 41.87 -26.06
N VAL A 1043 -26.96 42.35 -25.04
CA VAL A 1043 -27.54 42.70 -23.74
C VAL A 1043 -27.99 44.15 -23.86
N VAL A 1044 -29.27 44.37 -24.15
CA VAL A 1044 -29.94 45.69 -24.11
C VAL A 1044 -30.32 46.02 -22.67
#